data_AF-A0A0T7GSR8-F1
#
_entry.id   AF-A0A0T7GSR8-F1
#
_cell.length_a   1.000
_cell.length_b   1.000
_cell.length_c   1.000
_cell.angle_alpha   90.00
_cell.angle_beta   90.00
_cell.angle_gamma   90.00
#
_symmetry.space_group_name_H-M   'P 1'
#
loop_
_entity.id
_entity.type
_entity.pdbx_description
1 polymer ?
#
loop_
_entity_poly.entity_id
_entity_poly.type
_entity_poly.pdbx_seq_one_letter_code
_entity_poly.pdbx_strand_id
1 'polypeptide(L)'
;MRARRSTIALTAFLLFSCSIPTLAGEHTAKQMIKNLGDDPGTEKTAAVAMIEATAKIDGIEKATALVERLKDRFPQEELLEKLVASCADLGDFDCAYYQATRIEPFNWRMRAMSQIASAFAEDGEISKSRAAFAYILQAIARDAPANYRDQLTIGILNSVAEFTFLDIGLNAARLVADPRKRAEGLFGLALSAGRAKQVDEAAAIYQEAKQSLASVELTEKDSWLATRAIAAAVAAGRNEDAELYETVAGASKEWAYGQITAMLYYIGHASEADTWAARIQTPARRTWLQSLLAETHIKSGNCGDALAKWKEIKSQSWSAATLLHLTEENNRRMCADTAIFADAAAASWQAFNSETPGALAIGFQIATAMAAAEPRPNSLWTGRTRWQCTADPIIYPGWWDQALNDLPTPAGLDSADGRRATAPTVVKLGKGSTSRYYLYYMGESIAWRTRILRVEISSSDLKKPRPGNVALEFFGPLEPNNRTYSREYLRAGPYYGSVVEDLDVTGEPAKKADGSFKPWFMYIATAGNNPGVAVSTDGGLTFALPTDLGVNPIFPFEVFPDPSADGKWRRQPLEAKNKMYDQSGAGSADAIRGEDGKLRMFYTARMWNYLTLDDLGAKRGEIFHGDGNIPDHGIGYAESSDGLHWNRRTSTSLGVTSSSALGTGRIIDPRFRRGAPGELEYTLTRPMVFKDGVDAVSGAARYRMLVSSHSSTYRVRSLHSTDLINWFWDLSPKGGLFGLGDKGRFDDQSTAYGDCLRETTQTGDRYVCWYTGNRFGHYSAGKTGIGVCTMAIKE
;
A
#
# COMPACT_ATOMS: atom_id res chain seq x y z
N MET A 1 2.99 -24.29 48.51
CA MET A 1 3.65 -23.35 47.56
C MET A 1 3.12 -23.44 46.13
N ARG A 2 3.24 -24.57 45.40
CA ARG A 2 2.84 -24.67 43.97
C ARG A 2 1.46 -24.04 43.65
N ALA A 3 0.42 -24.34 44.44
CA ALA A 3 -0.91 -23.74 44.25
C ALA A 3 -0.90 -22.19 44.23
N ARG A 4 -0.21 -21.52 45.18
CA ARG A 4 -0.07 -20.04 45.18
C ARG A 4 0.62 -19.52 43.91
N ARG A 5 1.59 -20.25 43.35
CA ARG A 5 2.26 -19.85 42.10
C ARG A 5 1.31 -19.94 40.91
N SER A 6 0.52 -21.02 40.83
CA SER A 6 -0.54 -21.16 39.81
C SER A 6 -1.61 -20.07 39.93
N THR A 7 -2.02 -19.70 41.15
CA THR A 7 -2.93 -18.57 41.36
C THR A 7 -2.34 -17.26 40.87
N ILE A 8 -1.09 -16.94 41.20
CA ILE A 8 -0.45 -15.67 40.78
C ILE A 8 -0.34 -15.58 39.25
N ALA A 9 0.08 -16.65 38.57
CA ALA A 9 0.14 -16.67 37.10
C ALA A 9 -1.24 -16.52 36.44
N LEU A 10 -2.27 -17.18 36.99
CA LEU A 10 -3.65 -17.08 36.50
C LEU A 10 -4.23 -15.67 36.77
N THR A 11 -3.96 -15.07 37.93
CA THR A 11 -4.36 -13.70 38.25
C THR A 11 -3.65 -12.68 37.35
N ALA A 12 -2.38 -12.88 37.00
CA ALA A 12 -1.71 -12.04 36.02
C ALA A 12 -2.39 -12.13 34.63
N PHE A 13 -2.65 -13.35 34.14
CA PHE A 13 -3.34 -13.56 32.86
C PHE A 13 -4.74 -12.92 32.81
N LEU A 14 -5.50 -13.03 33.91
CA LEU A 14 -6.84 -12.42 34.03
C LEU A 14 -6.82 -10.89 34.18
N LEU A 15 -5.78 -10.31 34.79
CA LEU A 15 -5.64 -8.85 34.91
C LEU A 15 -5.14 -8.19 33.62
N PHE A 16 -4.24 -8.85 32.87
CA PHE A 16 -3.73 -8.33 31.59
C PHE A 16 -4.72 -8.46 30.42
N SER A 17 -5.70 -9.36 30.51
CA SER A 17 -6.77 -9.49 29.50
C SER A 17 -7.92 -8.49 29.67
N CYS A 18 -7.99 -7.75 30.79
CA CYS A 18 -9.00 -6.71 31.00
C CYS A 18 -8.70 -5.42 30.20
N SER A 19 -9.39 -5.24 29.07
CA SER A 19 -9.27 -4.06 28.17
C SER A 19 -9.88 -2.76 28.72
N ILE A 20 -9.56 -2.38 29.98
CA ILE A 20 -9.96 -1.10 30.58
C ILE A 20 -8.70 -0.30 30.97
N PRO A 21 -8.36 0.80 30.26
CA PRO A 21 -7.18 1.58 30.54
C PRO A 21 -7.33 2.34 31.86
N THR A 22 -6.66 1.86 32.91
CA THR A 22 -6.57 2.52 34.22
C THR A 22 -5.14 2.49 34.75
N LEU A 23 -4.77 3.48 35.58
CA LEU A 23 -3.46 3.52 36.24
C LEU A 23 -3.17 2.28 37.10
N ALA A 24 -4.20 1.52 37.48
CA ALA A 24 -4.04 0.25 38.20
C ALA A 24 -3.30 -0.81 37.38
N GLY A 25 -3.47 -0.85 36.05
CA GLY A 25 -2.76 -1.78 35.17
C GLY A 25 -1.25 -1.50 35.15
N GLU A 26 -0.87 -0.24 34.89
CA GLU A 26 0.53 0.20 34.89
C GLU A 26 1.18 0.03 36.27
N HIS A 27 0.45 0.34 37.36
CA HIS A 27 0.95 0.13 38.72
C HIS A 27 1.15 -1.36 39.03
N THR A 28 0.20 -2.22 38.66
CA THR A 28 0.27 -3.67 38.88
C THR A 28 1.40 -4.30 38.07
N ALA A 29 1.59 -3.90 36.81
CA ALA A 29 2.72 -4.34 35.98
C ALA A 29 4.07 -3.97 36.63
N LYS A 30 4.23 -2.70 37.05
CA LYS A 30 5.43 -2.23 37.77
C LYS A 30 5.64 -2.94 39.11
N GLN A 31 4.57 -3.27 39.84
CA GLN A 31 4.65 -4.06 41.07
C GLN A 31 4.96 -5.53 40.81
N MET A 32 4.47 -6.13 39.73
CA MET A 32 4.86 -7.49 39.33
C MET A 32 6.33 -7.54 38.94
N ILE A 33 6.83 -6.59 38.13
CA ILE A 33 8.27 -6.45 37.84
C ILE A 33 9.10 -6.30 39.13
N LYS A 34 8.59 -5.61 40.15
CA LYS A 34 9.25 -5.46 41.46
C LYS A 34 9.12 -6.69 42.38
N ASN A 35 8.15 -7.57 42.14
CA ASN A 35 7.83 -8.73 42.98
C ASN A 35 8.20 -10.08 42.33
N LEU A 36 8.67 -10.07 41.08
CA LEU A 36 9.38 -11.16 40.45
C LEU A 36 10.75 -11.29 41.12
N GLY A 37 10.82 -12.16 42.14
CA GLY A 37 12.09 -12.60 42.72
C GLY A 37 12.83 -13.59 41.80
N ASP A 38 13.98 -14.08 42.26
CA ASP A 38 15.03 -14.77 41.49
C ASP A 38 14.67 -16.18 40.94
N ASP A 39 13.48 -16.36 40.36
CA ASP A 39 12.97 -17.56 39.70
C ASP A 39 12.78 -17.28 38.19
N PRO A 40 13.82 -17.47 37.35
CA PRO A 40 13.85 -16.95 35.98
C PRO A 40 12.74 -17.49 35.07
N GLY A 41 12.21 -18.67 35.38
CA GLY A 41 11.08 -19.26 34.65
C GLY A 41 9.77 -18.49 34.86
N THR A 42 9.59 -17.87 36.02
CA THR A 42 8.39 -17.07 36.32
C THR A 42 8.49 -15.67 35.71
N GLU A 43 9.69 -15.06 35.73
CA GLU A 43 9.97 -13.77 35.09
C GLU A 43 9.75 -13.83 33.57
N LYS A 44 10.27 -14.87 32.90
CA LYS A 44 10.15 -15.05 31.45
C LYS A 44 8.69 -15.05 30.97
N THR A 45 7.82 -15.87 31.55
CA THR A 45 6.41 -15.96 31.11
C THR A 45 5.64 -14.66 31.36
N ALA A 46 5.96 -13.96 32.46
CA ALA A 46 5.38 -12.64 32.74
C ALA A 46 5.86 -11.59 31.73
N ALA A 47 7.13 -11.61 31.33
CA ALA A 47 7.70 -10.70 30.34
C ALA A 47 7.07 -10.84 28.95
N VAL A 48 6.82 -12.09 28.48
CA VAL A 48 6.13 -12.33 27.19
C VAL A 48 4.75 -11.67 27.17
N ALA A 49 3.92 -11.96 28.18
CA ALA A 49 2.57 -11.41 28.27
C ALA A 49 2.57 -9.88 28.43
N MET A 50 3.55 -9.33 29.14
CA MET A 50 3.72 -7.88 29.27
C MET A 50 4.08 -7.22 27.94
N ILE A 51 4.94 -7.80 27.09
CA ILE A 51 5.29 -7.20 25.78
C ILE A 51 4.07 -7.14 24.87
N GLU A 52 3.35 -8.25 24.70
CA GLU A 52 2.18 -8.33 23.83
C GLU A 52 1.09 -7.35 24.27
N ALA A 53 0.89 -7.18 25.58
CA ALA A 53 -0.04 -6.20 26.15
C ALA A 53 0.47 -4.75 26.04
N THR A 54 1.74 -4.47 26.36
CA THR A 54 2.34 -3.12 26.27
C THR A 54 2.35 -2.62 24.83
N ALA A 55 2.67 -3.48 23.85
CA ALA A 55 2.60 -3.13 22.43
C ALA A 55 1.19 -2.67 22.01
N LYS A 56 0.15 -3.40 22.45
CA LYS A 56 -1.25 -3.18 22.05
C LYS A 56 -1.97 -2.08 22.84
N ILE A 57 -1.55 -1.80 24.09
CA ILE A 57 -2.19 -0.79 24.97
C ILE A 57 -1.41 0.53 25.00
N ASP A 58 -0.08 0.45 24.98
CA ASP A 58 0.78 1.46 25.62
C ASP A 58 1.85 2.02 24.66
N GLY A 59 2.15 1.32 23.56
CA GLY A 59 3.03 1.73 22.47
C GLY A 59 4.23 0.79 22.24
N ILE A 60 4.67 0.69 20.98
CA ILE A 60 5.81 -0.13 20.56
C ILE A 60 7.11 0.30 21.23
N GLU A 61 7.32 1.60 21.47
CA GLU A 61 8.54 2.11 22.11
C GLU A 61 8.64 1.64 23.57
N LYS A 62 7.51 1.56 24.28
CA LYS A 62 7.47 1.04 25.66
C LYS A 62 7.71 -0.48 25.69
N ALA A 63 7.16 -1.22 24.73
CA ALA A 63 7.40 -2.65 24.60
C ALA A 63 8.88 -2.95 24.26
N THR A 64 9.47 -2.16 23.37
CA THR A 64 10.92 -2.18 23.05
C THR A 64 11.76 -1.90 24.30
N ALA A 65 11.44 -0.83 25.02
CA ALA A 65 12.14 -0.45 26.25
C ALA A 65 11.95 -1.43 27.43
N LEU A 66 11.02 -2.40 27.33
CA LEU A 66 10.90 -3.51 28.27
C LEU A 66 11.87 -4.64 27.91
N VAL A 67 11.98 -5.01 26.63
CA VAL A 67 12.95 -5.99 26.11
C VAL A 67 14.40 -5.56 26.40
N GLU A 68 14.69 -4.27 26.26
CA GLU A 68 16.04 -3.71 26.44
C GLU A 68 16.51 -3.64 27.91
N ARG A 69 15.62 -3.88 28.88
CA ARG A 69 15.99 -3.90 30.32
C ARG A 69 16.54 -5.26 30.78
N LEU A 70 16.33 -6.31 30.00
CA LEU A 70 16.78 -7.65 30.33
C LEU A 70 18.25 -7.83 30.00
N LYS A 71 19.02 -8.27 31.00
CA LYS A 71 20.47 -8.47 30.89
C LYS A 71 20.85 -9.80 30.25
N ASP A 72 19.96 -10.80 30.37
CA ASP A 72 20.17 -12.13 29.84
C ASP A 72 19.75 -12.18 28.37
N ARG A 73 20.74 -12.44 27.51
CA ARG A 73 20.61 -12.40 26.05
C ARG A 73 19.57 -13.38 25.48
N PHE A 74 19.51 -14.61 26.02
CA PHE A 74 18.64 -15.66 25.50
C PHE A 74 17.14 -15.36 25.75
N PRO A 75 16.71 -14.92 26.96
CA PRO A 75 15.39 -14.30 27.14
C PRO A 75 15.16 -13.11 26.21
N GLN A 76 16.13 -12.19 26.07
CA GLN A 76 15.99 -10.99 25.25
C GLN A 76 15.72 -11.31 23.76
N GLU A 77 16.44 -12.26 23.16
CA GLU A 77 16.29 -12.66 21.76
C GLU A 77 14.91 -13.31 21.47
N GLU A 78 14.31 -14.03 22.44
CA GLU A 78 12.98 -14.64 22.31
C GLU A 78 11.86 -13.59 22.50
N LEU A 79 12.12 -12.60 23.34
CA LEU A 79 11.22 -11.48 23.59
C LEU A 79 11.28 -10.44 22.44
N LEU A 80 12.40 -10.34 21.72
CA LEU A 80 12.47 -9.68 20.41
C LEU A 80 11.59 -10.39 19.37
N GLU A 81 11.62 -11.73 19.27
CA GLU A 81 10.71 -12.47 18.36
C GLU A 81 9.24 -12.19 18.70
N LYS A 82 8.89 -12.10 19.98
CA LYS A 82 7.54 -11.70 20.43
C LYS A 82 7.18 -10.24 20.15
N LEU A 83 8.14 -9.32 20.19
CA LEU A 83 7.95 -7.93 19.78
C LEU A 83 7.77 -7.81 18.26
N VAL A 84 8.48 -8.63 17.46
CA VAL A 84 8.30 -8.72 16.00
C VAL A 84 6.88 -9.15 15.65
N ALA A 85 6.40 -10.24 16.25
CA ALA A 85 5.01 -10.67 16.10
C ALA A 85 4.03 -9.56 16.51
N SER A 86 4.26 -8.90 17.65
CA SER A 86 3.39 -7.81 18.13
C SER A 86 3.35 -6.59 17.20
N CYS A 87 4.45 -6.25 16.52
CA CYS A 87 4.48 -5.18 15.52
C CYS A 87 3.81 -5.61 14.20
N ALA A 88 4.01 -6.87 13.78
CA ALA A 88 3.37 -7.44 12.59
C ALA A 88 1.84 -7.55 12.75
N ASP A 89 1.35 -8.01 13.91
CA ASP A 89 -0.07 -8.01 14.33
C ASP A 89 -0.74 -6.63 14.21
N LEU A 90 0.05 -5.55 14.36
CA LEU A 90 -0.39 -4.16 14.36
C LEU A 90 -0.20 -3.47 12.99
N GLY A 91 0.31 -4.18 11.99
CA GLY A 91 0.65 -3.62 10.67
C GLY A 91 1.87 -2.71 10.65
N ASP A 92 2.63 -2.61 11.75
CA ASP A 92 3.90 -1.88 11.83
C ASP A 92 5.04 -2.78 11.34
N PHE A 93 5.03 -3.03 10.03
CA PHE A 93 6.01 -3.89 9.36
C PHE A 93 7.43 -3.31 9.39
N ASP A 94 7.58 -1.98 9.52
CA ASP A 94 8.88 -1.32 9.66
C ASP A 94 9.49 -1.58 11.05
N CYS A 95 8.69 -1.46 12.13
CA CYS A 95 9.09 -1.99 13.44
C CYS A 95 9.43 -3.48 13.35
N ALA A 96 8.52 -4.29 12.81
CA ALA A 96 8.66 -5.74 12.83
C ALA A 96 9.96 -6.17 12.13
N TYR A 97 10.27 -5.60 10.97
CA TYR A 97 11.53 -5.82 10.27
C TYR A 97 12.73 -5.34 11.08
N TYR A 98 12.69 -4.11 11.61
CA TYR A 98 13.77 -3.57 12.44
C TYR A 98 14.09 -4.47 13.64
N GLN A 99 13.10 -4.85 14.44
CA GLN A 99 13.30 -5.71 15.61
C GLN A 99 13.78 -7.12 15.20
N ALA A 100 13.31 -7.65 14.07
CA ALA A 100 13.78 -8.94 13.55
C ALA A 100 15.26 -8.90 13.13
N THR A 101 15.76 -7.77 12.59
CA THR A 101 17.19 -7.63 12.27
C THR A 101 18.09 -7.60 13.51
N ARG A 102 17.57 -7.23 14.69
CA ARG A 102 18.30 -7.22 15.97
C ARG A 102 18.52 -8.61 16.58
N ILE A 103 17.78 -9.63 16.13
CA ILE A 103 17.90 -11.00 16.63
C ILE A 103 19.18 -11.62 16.06
N GLU A 104 20.23 -11.77 16.87
CA GLU A 104 21.49 -12.34 16.38
C GLU A 104 21.35 -13.80 15.89
N PRO A 105 20.73 -14.74 16.64
CA PRO A 105 20.60 -16.13 16.23
C PRO A 105 19.86 -16.26 14.91
N PHE A 106 20.56 -16.74 13.88
CA PHE A 106 20.05 -16.85 12.51
C PHE A 106 18.70 -17.59 12.46
N ASN A 107 18.57 -18.68 13.22
CA ASN A 107 17.35 -19.47 13.29
C ASN A 107 16.16 -18.68 13.85
N TRP A 108 16.34 -17.91 14.92
CA TRP A 108 15.25 -17.12 15.52
C TRP A 108 14.89 -15.92 14.64
N ARG A 109 15.90 -15.25 14.06
CA ARG A 109 15.70 -14.19 13.07
C ARG A 109 14.93 -14.66 11.83
N MET A 110 15.18 -15.87 11.33
CA MET A 110 14.39 -16.43 10.22
C MET A 110 12.95 -16.79 10.64
N ARG A 111 12.70 -17.23 11.88
CA ARG A 111 11.31 -17.40 12.40
C ARG A 111 10.57 -16.07 12.50
N ALA A 112 11.23 -15.06 13.07
CA ALA A 112 10.69 -13.71 13.19
C ALA A 112 10.35 -13.12 11.81
N MET A 113 11.26 -13.22 10.83
CA MET A 113 11.00 -12.81 9.44
C MET A 113 9.85 -13.62 8.80
N SER A 114 9.70 -14.91 9.14
CA SER A 114 8.57 -15.73 8.68
C SER A 114 7.22 -15.25 9.24
N GLN A 115 7.19 -14.75 10.48
CA GLN A 115 5.98 -14.19 11.09
C GLN A 115 5.57 -12.88 10.39
N ILE A 116 6.53 -12.01 10.05
CA ILE A 116 6.31 -10.81 9.22
C ILE A 116 5.74 -11.22 7.85
N ALA A 117 6.31 -12.26 7.23
CA ALA A 117 5.86 -12.75 5.94
C ALA A 117 4.43 -13.32 5.99
N SER A 118 4.04 -14.05 7.04
CA SER A 118 2.65 -14.47 7.26
C SER A 118 1.72 -13.27 7.44
N ALA A 119 2.05 -12.32 8.31
CA ALA A 119 1.24 -11.13 8.57
C ALA A 119 1.00 -10.27 7.31
N PHE A 120 2.01 -10.15 6.42
CA PHE A 120 1.80 -9.52 5.10
C PHE A 120 0.78 -10.26 4.22
N ALA A 121 0.65 -11.59 4.33
CA ALA A 121 -0.36 -12.33 3.57
C ALA A 121 -1.76 -12.20 4.21
N GLU A 122 -1.83 -12.17 5.54
CA GLU A 122 -3.07 -11.96 6.30
C GLU A 122 -3.67 -10.55 6.06
N ASP A 123 -2.83 -9.51 5.95
CA ASP A 123 -3.22 -8.14 5.56
C ASP A 123 -3.51 -7.99 4.04
N GLY A 124 -3.37 -9.06 3.24
CA GLY A 124 -3.63 -9.03 1.80
C GLY A 124 -2.55 -8.32 0.96
N GLU A 125 -1.37 -8.09 1.53
CA GLU A 125 -0.15 -7.58 0.90
C GLU A 125 0.69 -8.74 0.31
N ILE A 126 0.01 -9.61 -0.45
CA ILE A 126 0.51 -10.87 -1.01
C ILE A 126 1.88 -10.74 -1.69
N SER A 127 2.13 -9.66 -2.44
CA SER A 127 3.41 -9.42 -3.10
C SER A 127 4.58 -9.22 -2.13
N LYS A 128 4.36 -8.50 -1.01
CA LYS A 128 5.36 -8.30 0.05
C LYS A 128 5.65 -9.61 0.78
N SER A 129 4.59 -10.34 1.14
CA SER A 129 4.69 -11.67 1.75
C SER A 129 5.53 -12.64 0.91
N ARG A 130 5.20 -12.76 -0.38
CA ARG A 130 5.93 -13.63 -1.32
C ARG A 130 7.39 -13.21 -1.48
N ALA A 131 7.68 -11.91 -1.55
CA ALA A 131 9.06 -11.40 -1.59
C ALA A 131 9.83 -11.72 -0.29
N ALA A 132 9.20 -11.55 0.88
CA ALA A 132 9.79 -11.85 2.18
C ALA A 132 10.09 -13.36 2.32
N PHE A 133 9.14 -14.24 2.01
CA PHE A 133 9.37 -15.69 2.02
C PHE A 133 10.47 -16.13 1.03
N ALA A 134 10.53 -15.55 -0.17
CA ALA A 134 11.60 -15.82 -1.12
C ALA A 134 12.98 -15.38 -0.60
N TYR A 135 13.09 -14.21 0.03
CA TYR A 135 14.30 -13.73 0.69
C TYR A 135 14.75 -14.66 1.84
N ILE A 136 13.80 -15.09 2.68
CA ILE A 136 14.07 -16.00 3.81
C ILE A 136 14.62 -17.34 3.30
N LEU A 137 14.05 -17.92 2.23
CA LEU A 137 14.57 -19.15 1.64
C LEU A 137 15.96 -18.98 1.04
N GLN A 138 16.26 -17.84 0.39
CA GLN A 138 17.61 -17.54 -0.10
C GLN A 138 18.62 -17.42 1.04
N ALA A 139 18.26 -16.73 2.13
CA ALA A 139 19.08 -16.65 3.33
C ALA A 139 19.30 -18.02 3.97
N ILE A 140 18.26 -18.87 4.08
CA ILE A 140 18.37 -20.23 4.63
C ILE A 140 19.26 -21.12 3.75
N ALA A 141 19.15 -21.03 2.41
CA ALA A 141 19.99 -21.78 1.49
C ALA A 141 21.49 -21.40 1.60
N ARG A 142 21.77 -20.09 1.76
CA ARG A 142 23.13 -19.54 1.81
C ARG A 142 23.78 -19.69 3.19
N ASP A 143 23.08 -19.31 4.25
CA ASP A 143 23.66 -19.03 5.58
C ASP A 143 23.28 -20.07 6.65
N ALA A 144 22.19 -20.83 6.49
CA ALA A 144 21.73 -21.73 7.56
C ALA A 144 22.70 -22.90 7.77
N PRO A 145 23.13 -23.17 9.01
CA PRO A 145 23.84 -24.40 9.37
C PRO A 145 23.00 -25.64 9.01
N ALA A 146 23.65 -26.68 8.50
CA ALA A 146 22.99 -27.88 7.97
C ALA A 146 22.04 -28.57 8.97
N ASN A 147 22.34 -28.53 10.27
CA ASN A 147 21.50 -29.11 11.33
C ASN A 147 20.20 -28.30 11.61
N TYR A 148 20.16 -27.02 11.25
CA TYR A 148 18.97 -26.16 11.41
C TYR A 148 18.22 -25.91 10.10
N ARG A 149 18.87 -26.06 8.94
CA ARG A 149 18.30 -25.81 7.62
C ARG A 149 16.94 -26.47 7.42
N ASP A 150 16.87 -27.79 7.57
CA ASP A 150 15.62 -28.54 7.42
C ASP A 150 14.51 -28.02 8.33
N GLN A 151 14.80 -27.76 9.61
CA GLN A 151 13.81 -27.29 10.58
C GLN A 151 13.24 -25.91 10.21
N LEU A 152 14.11 -24.98 9.81
CA LEU A 152 13.70 -23.65 9.36
C LEU A 152 12.88 -23.74 8.07
N THR A 153 13.38 -24.47 7.08
CA THR A 153 12.73 -24.67 5.79
C THR A 153 11.34 -25.29 5.93
N ILE A 154 11.13 -26.23 6.85
CA ILE A 154 9.79 -26.80 7.14
C ILE A 154 8.87 -25.77 7.80
N GLY A 155 9.40 -24.91 8.68
CA GLY A 155 8.65 -23.78 9.21
C GLY A 155 8.11 -22.90 8.09
N ILE A 156 8.98 -22.48 7.17
CA ILE A 156 8.59 -21.71 5.98
C ILE A 156 7.60 -22.48 5.11
N LEU A 157 7.86 -23.76 4.84
CA LEU A 157 7.02 -24.62 3.98
C LEU A 157 5.59 -24.77 4.52
N ASN A 158 5.41 -24.89 5.84
CA ASN A 158 4.07 -24.87 6.44
C ASN A 158 3.40 -23.48 6.30
N SER A 159 4.12 -22.39 6.55
CA SER A 159 3.57 -21.02 6.41
C SER A 159 3.19 -20.68 4.96
N VAL A 160 4.04 -20.98 3.98
CA VAL A 160 3.72 -20.71 2.55
C VAL A 160 2.65 -21.65 2.00
N ALA A 161 2.46 -22.82 2.60
CA ALA A 161 1.31 -23.68 2.31
C ALA A 161 0.00 -23.05 2.82
N GLU A 162 -0.02 -22.40 3.99
CA GLU A 162 -1.23 -21.72 4.50
C GLU A 162 -1.77 -20.67 3.50
N PHE A 163 -0.88 -19.92 2.85
CA PHE A 163 -1.23 -18.90 1.85
C PHE A 163 -1.21 -19.40 0.39
N THR A 164 -1.12 -20.71 0.16
CA THR A 164 -1.12 -21.34 -1.19
C THR A 164 -0.01 -20.82 -2.13
N PHE A 165 1.16 -20.44 -1.62
CA PHE A 165 2.29 -20.01 -2.46
C PHE A 165 3.09 -21.23 -2.97
N LEU A 166 2.46 -22.02 -3.86
CA LEU A 166 2.94 -23.34 -4.27
C LEU A 166 4.36 -23.33 -4.87
N ASP A 167 4.71 -22.29 -5.63
CA ASP A 167 6.05 -22.11 -6.22
C ASP A 167 7.13 -21.86 -5.15
N ILE A 168 6.82 -21.08 -4.12
CA ILE A 168 7.71 -20.82 -2.98
C ILE A 168 7.82 -22.08 -2.11
N GLY A 169 6.70 -22.80 -1.91
CA GLY A 169 6.66 -24.07 -1.19
C GLY A 169 7.48 -25.18 -1.86
N LEU A 170 7.39 -25.35 -3.18
CA LEU A 170 8.20 -26.31 -3.93
C LEU A 170 9.70 -25.98 -3.83
N ASN A 171 10.07 -24.70 -3.90
CA ASN A 171 11.45 -24.26 -3.69
C ASN A 171 11.92 -24.50 -2.24
N ALA A 172 11.06 -24.31 -1.24
CA ALA A 172 11.35 -24.67 0.15
C ALA A 172 11.57 -26.19 0.29
N ALA A 173 10.66 -27.03 -0.20
CA ALA A 173 10.77 -28.49 -0.09
C ALA A 173 12.11 -29.02 -0.63
N ARG A 174 12.60 -28.45 -1.74
CA ARG A 174 13.88 -28.83 -2.37
C ARG A 174 15.12 -28.43 -1.55
N LEU A 175 14.98 -27.52 -0.59
CA LEU A 175 16.02 -27.17 0.39
C LEU A 175 16.02 -28.06 1.65
N VAL A 176 14.99 -28.90 1.85
CA VAL A 176 14.96 -29.90 2.94
C VAL A 176 15.77 -31.13 2.51
N ALA A 177 16.82 -31.47 3.26
CA ALA A 177 17.67 -32.62 2.95
C ALA A 177 17.03 -33.95 3.38
N ASP A 178 16.42 -34.02 4.57
CA ASP A 178 15.75 -35.20 5.09
C ASP A 178 14.50 -35.57 4.24
N PRO A 179 14.43 -36.79 3.67
CA PRO A 179 13.32 -37.19 2.79
C PRO A 179 11.97 -37.34 3.51
N ARG A 180 11.96 -37.71 4.79
CA ARG A 180 10.73 -37.84 5.61
C ARG A 180 10.13 -36.46 5.86
N LYS A 181 11.00 -35.51 6.21
CA LYS A 181 10.63 -34.10 6.42
C LYS A 181 10.23 -33.39 5.13
N ARG A 182 10.90 -33.69 4.00
CA ARG A 182 10.51 -33.18 2.68
C ARG A 182 9.11 -33.66 2.28
N ALA A 183 8.85 -34.95 2.47
CA ALA A 183 7.53 -35.53 2.20
C ALA A 183 6.43 -34.89 3.08
N GLU A 184 6.66 -34.70 4.39
CA GLU A 184 5.73 -33.96 5.27
C GLU A 184 5.29 -32.62 4.67
N GLY A 185 6.27 -31.79 4.31
CA GLY A 185 6.01 -30.44 3.82
C GLY A 185 5.32 -30.43 2.45
N LEU A 186 5.71 -31.33 1.54
CA LEU A 186 5.05 -31.49 0.25
C LEU A 186 3.60 -32.00 0.40
N PHE A 187 3.30 -32.92 1.32
CA PHE A 187 1.91 -33.30 1.61
C PHE A 187 1.09 -32.13 2.19
N GLY A 188 1.70 -31.29 3.04
CA GLY A 188 1.08 -30.04 3.50
C GLY A 188 0.78 -29.06 2.36
N LEU A 189 1.67 -28.96 1.38
CA LEU A 189 1.52 -28.10 0.22
C LEU A 189 0.49 -28.62 -0.79
N ALA A 190 0.43 -29.93 -1.03
CA ALA A 190 -0.59 -30.58 -1.85
C ALA A 190 -2.00 -30.46 -1.22
N LEU A 191 -2.11 -30.59 0.11
CA LEU A 191 -3.33 -30.30 0.86
C LEU A 191 -3.81 -28.86 0.67
N SER A 192 -2.88 -27.90 0.63
CA SER A 192 -3.19 -26.49 0.33
C SER A 192 -3.67 -26.30 -1.11
N ALA A 193 -2.97 -26.84 -2.10
CA ALA A 193 -3.38 -26.78 -3.50
C ALA A 193 -4.81 -27.31 -3.71
N GLY A 194 -5.15 -28.47 -3.13
CA GLY A 194 -6.51 -29.01 -3.19
C GLY A 194 -7.55 -28.14 -2.46
N ARG A 195 -7.17 -27.45 -1.37
CA ARG A 195 -8.02 -26.43 -0.71
C ARG A 195 -8.18 -25.15 -1.56
N ALA A 196 -7.24 -24.85 -2.43
CA ALA A 196 -7.40 -23.83 -3.46
C ALA A 196 -8.11 -24.33 -4.73
N LYS A 197 -8.59 -25.59 -4.73
CA LYS A 197 -9.18 -26.32 -5.87
C LYS A 197 -8.23 -26.49 -7.08
N GLN A 198 -6.92 -26.40 -6.83
CA GLN A 198 -5.83 -26.62 -7.77
C GLN A 198 -5.44 -28.11 -7.72
N VAL A 199 -6.32 -28.96 -8.28
CA VAL A 199 -6.26 -30.43 -8.12
C VAL A 199 -5.09 -31.04 -8.91
N ASP A 200 -4.79 -30.53 -10.10
CA ASP A 200 -3.66 -30.99 -10.92
C ASP A 200 -2.32 -30.63 -10.28
N GLU A 201 -2.20 -29.42 -9.72
CA GLU A 201 -1.04 -28.98 -8.93
C GLU A 201 -0.91 -29.82 -7.65
N ALA A 202 -2.02 -30.06 -6.94
CA ALA A 202 -2.05 -30.95 -5.77
C ALA A 202 -1.53 -32.35 -6.13
N ALA A 203 -1.95 -32.90 -7.27
CA ALA A 203 -1.49 -34.20 -7.77
C ALA A 203 0.00 -34.20 -8.12
N ALA A 204 0.51 -33.17 -8.78
CA ALA A 204 1.94 -33.05 -9.08
C ALA A 204 2.80 -32.99 -7.79
N ILE A 205 2.41 -32.13 -6.84
CA ILE A 205 3.10 -31.98 -5.54
C ILE A 205 3.02 -33.28 -4.72
N TYR A 206 1.86 -33.93 -4.71
CA TYR A 206 1.64 -35.21 -4.03
C TYR A 206 2.54 -36.34 -4.59
N GLN A 207 2.79 -36.38 -5.90
CA GLN A 207 3.74 -37.36 -6.48
C GLN A 207 5.20 -37.02 -6.13
N GLU A 208 5.61 -35.74 -6.09
CA GLU A 208 6.95 -35.34 -5.58
C GLU A 208 7.11 -35.74 -4.09
N ALA A 209 6.01 -35.69 -3.31
CA ALA A 209 5.96 -36.16 -1.92
C ALA A 209 6.11 -37.68 -1.79
N LYS A 210 5.37 -38.48 -2.60
CA LYS A 210 5.50 -39.95 -2.66
C LYS A 210 6.92 -40.36 -3.02
N GLN A 211 7.51 -39.74 -4.05
CA GLN A 211 8.89 -40.02 -4.48
C GLN A 211 9.90 -39.71 -3.37
N SER A 212 9.71 -38.61 -2.63
CA SER A 212 10.52 -38.30 -1.45
C SER A 212 10.38 -39.36 -0.36
N LEU A 213 9.17 -39.85 -0.10
CA LEU A 213 8.89 -40.85 0.93
C LEU A 213 9.30 -42.28 0.55
N ALA A 214 9.49 -42.60 -0.73
CA ALA A 214 9.77 -43.96 -1.22
C ALA A 214 11.08 -44.60 -0.69
N SER A 215 11.95 -43.80 -0.06
CA SER A 215 13.19 -44.25 0.60
C SER A 215 13.10 -44.31 2.14
N VAL A 216 11.91 -44.04 2.70
CA VAL A 216 11.68 -43.87 4.13
C VAL A 216 10.85 -45.04 4.67
N GLU A 217 11.44 -45.86 5.53
CA GLU A 217 10.68 -46.82 6.33
C GLU A 217 9.76 -46.05 7.31
N LEU A 218 8.45 -46.29 7.21
CA LEU A 218 7.44 -45.70 8.08
C LEU A 218 7.23 -46.59 9.31
N THR A 219 7.18 -45.98 10.49
CA THR A 219 6.87 -46.66 11.75
C THR A 219 5.51 -46.23 12.30
N GLU A 220 5.01 -46.89 13.35
CA GLU A 220 3.76 -46.47 14.05
C GLU A 220 3.81 -45.00 14.51
N LYS A 221 5.02 -44.50 14.87
CA LYS A 221 5.28 -43.10 15.24
C LYS A 221 5.09 -42.11 14.09
N ASP A 222 5.08 -42.60 12.85
CA ASP A 222 4.90 -41.84 11.61
C ASP A 222 3.45 -41.92 11.10
N SER A 223 2.52 -42.49 11.87
CA SER A 223 1.10 -42.59 11.51
C SER A 223 0.41 -41.24 11.24
N TRP A 224 0.92 -40.14 11.80
CA TRP A 224 0.52 -38.77 11.46
C TRP A 224 0.98 -38.35 10.04
N LEU A 225 2.15 -38.81 9.59
CA LEU A 225 2.69 -38.51 8.27
C LEU A 225 1.94 -39.31 7.20
N ALA A 226 1.66 -40.59 7.46
CA ALA A 226 0.79 -41.40 6.62
C ALA A 226 -0.63 -40.80 6.52
N THR A 227 -1.19 -40.29 7.63
CA THR A 227 -2.46 -39.54 7.60
C THR A 227 -2.39 -38.31 6.68
N ARG A 228 -1.30 -37.53 6.76
CA ARG A 228 -1.09 -36.34 5.94
C ARG A 228 -0.93 -36.69 4.46
N ALA A 229 -0.25 -37.80 4.16
CA ALA A 229 -0.10 -38.36 2.82
C ALA A 229 -1.44 -38.76 2.20
N ILE A 230 -2.30 -39.47 2.95
CA ILE A 230 -3.62 -39.90 2.45
C ILE A 230 -4.54 -38.69 2.23
N ALA A 231 -4.55 -37.71 3.15
CA ALA A 231 -5.35 -36.50 2.98
C ALA A 231 -4.87 -35.65 1.79
N ALA A 232 -3.56 -35.66 1.49
CA ALA A 232 -2.99 -35.06 0.28
C ALA A 232 -3.34 -35.84 -1.00
N ALA A 233 -3.44 -37.17 -0.95
CA ALA A 233 -3.92 -37.99 -2.06
C ALA A 233 -5.36 -37.62 -2.43
N VAL A 234 -6.24 -37.51 -1.44
CA VAL A 234 -7.63 -37.07 -1.61
C VAL A 234 -7.72 -35.63 -2.13
N ALA A 235 -6.87 -34.72 -1.64
CA ALA A 235 -6.76 -33.36 -2.16
C ALA A 235 -6.30 -33.29 -3.64
N ALA A 236 -5.59 -34.32 -4.10
CA ALA A 236 -5.16 -34.54 -5.47
C ALA A 236 -6.15 -35.38 -6.33
N GLY A 237 -7.34 -35.69 -5.82
CA GLY A 237 -8.34 -36.54 -6.48
C GLY A 237 -7.92 -38.03 -6.58
N ARG A 238 -6.88 -38.44 -5.86
CA ARG A 238 -6.30 -39.80 -5.85
C ARG A 238 -6.95 -40.67 -4.79
N ASN A 239 -8.25 -40.88 -4.92
CA ASN A 239 -9.03 -41.68 -3.98
C ASN A 239 -8.73 -43.19 -4.09
N GLU A 240 -7.97 -43.61 -5.11
CA GLU A 240 -7.35 -44.94 -5.24
C GLU A 240 -6.07 -45.10 -4.38
N ASP A 241 -5.25 -44.05 -4.25
CA ASP A 241 -4.05 -44.05 -3.38
C ASP A 241 -4.39 -44.08 -1.87
N ALA A 242 -5.68 -44.05 -1.57
CA ALA A 242 -6.29 -44.47 -0.31
C ALA A 242 -5.64 -45.72 0.30
N GLU A 243 -5.25 -46.74 -0.47
CA GLU A 243 -4.84 -48.05 0.07
C GLU A 243 -3.68 -48.00 1.09
N LEU A 244 -2.95 -46.89 1.20
CA LEU A 244 -2.10 -46.59 2.38
C LEU A 244 -2.82 -46.74 3.74
N TYR A 245 -4.16 -46.65 3.80
CA TYR A 245 -4.96 -46.81 5.03
C TYR A 245 -4.61 -48.05 5.84
N GLU A 246 -4.32 -49.18 5.19
CA GLU A 246 -4.04 -50.44 5.89
C GLU A 246 -2.60 -50.53 6.43
N THR A 247 -1.73 -49.59 6.06
CA THR A 247 -0.42 -49.40 6.72
C THR A 247 -0.55 -48.62 8.04
N VAL A 248 -1.64 -47.88 8.25
CA VAL A 248 -1.88 -47.06 9.45
C VAL A 248 -2.58 -47.88 10.54
N ALA A 249 -1.81 -48.71 11.23
CA ALA A 249 -2.28 -49.49 12.37
C ALA A 249 -2.75 -48.61 13.55
N GLY A 250 -3.73 -49.10 14.31
CA GLY A 250 -4.08 -48.60 15.64
C GLY A 250 -4.88 -47.28 15.68
N ALA A 251 -4.75 -46.57 16.81
CA ALA A 251 -5.63 -45.47 17.21
C ALA A 251 -5.56 -44.20 16.34
N SER A 252 -4.59 -44.13 15.42
CA SER A 252 -4.47 -43.05 14.43
C SER A 252 -5.49 -43.19 13.28
N LYS A 253 -6.03 -44.39 13.02
CA LYS A 253 -6.88 -44.65 11.84
C LYS A 253 -8.18 -43.83 11.84
N GLU A 254 -8.83 -43.64 12.99
CA GLU A 254 -9.99 -42.73 13.11
C GLU A 254 -9.62 -41.25 12.97
N TRP A 255 -8.40 -40.84 13.31
CA TRP A 255 -7.97 -39.46 13.12
C TRP A 255 -7.70 -39.16 11.64
N ALA A 256 -7.16 -40.15 10.91
CA ALA A 256 -7.10 -40.10 9.45
C ALA A 256 -8.50 -39.98 8.83
N TYR A 257 -9.43 -40.87 9.17
CA TYR A 257 -10.80 -40.80 8.64
C TYR A 257 -11.44 -39.42 8.79
N GLY A 258 -11.24 -38.73 9.92
CA GLY A 258 -11.76 -37.37 10.11
C GLY A 258 -11.10 -36.31 9.23
N GLN A 259 -9.78 -36.39 8.99
CA GLN A 259 -9.08 -35.50 8.05
C GLN A 259 -9.56 -35.71 6.61
N ILE A 260 -9.76 -36.97 6.19
CA ILE A 260 -10.27 -37.28 4.86
C ILE A 260 -11.73 -36.85 4.70
N THR A 261 -12.60 -37.10 5.69
CA THR A 261 -13.97 -36.58 5.68
C THR A 261 -13.98 -35.06 5.49
N ALA A 262 -13.19 -34.31 6.28
CA ALA A 262 -13.14 -32.85 6.14
C ALA A 262 -12.60 -32.41 4.77
N MET A 263 -11.57 -33.08 4.23
CA MET A 263 -11.04 -32.74 2.91
C MET A 263 -12.02 -33.05 1.78
N LEU A 264 -12.71 -34.19 1.83
CA LEU A 264 -13.78 -34.55 0.88
C LEU A 264 -14.94 -33.55 0.92
N TYR A 265 -15.40 -33.16 2.13
CA TYR A 265 -16.38 -32.07 2.27
C TYR A 265 -15.88 -30.77 1.64
N TYR A 266 -14.62 -30.40 1.87
CA TYR A 266 -14.00 -29.19 1.33
C TYR A 266 -13.99 -29.17 -0.21
N ILE A 267 -13.63 -30.29 -0.85
CA ILE A 267 -13.62 -30.40 -2.33
C ILE A 267 -15.00 -30.72 -2.94
N GLY A 268 -16.05 -30.86 -2.13
CA GLY A 268 -17.45 -31.05 -2.58
C GLY A 268 -17.93 -32.50 -2.66
N HIS A 269 -17.11 -33.47 -2.26
CA HIS A 269 -17.40 -34.92 -2.28
C HIS A 269 -18.19 -35.38 -1.02
N ALA A 270 -19.25 -34.67 -0.64
CA ALA A 270 -19.95 -34.87 0.64
C ALA A 270 -20.45 -36.31 0.89
N SER A 271 -21.01 -36.99 -0.12
CA SER A 271 -21.49 -38.38 0.00
C SER A 271 -20.37 -39.39 0.29
N GLU A 272 -19.20 -39.16 -0.29
CA GLU A 272 -18.00 -39.94 0.01
C GLU A 272 -17.47 -39.60 1.41
N ALA A 273 -17.49 -38.32 1.77
CA ALA A 273 -17.08 -37.83 3.08
C ALA A 273 -17.88 -38.46 4.23
N ASP A 274 -19.21 -38.58 4.08
CA ASP A 274 -20.10 -39.27 5.03
C ASP A 274 -19.78 -40.76 5.15
N THR A 275 -19.37 -41.40 4.04
CA THR A 275 -18.90 -42.80 4.01
C THR A 275 -17.59 -43.00 4.78
N TRP A 276 -16.75 -41.96 4.90
CA TRP A 276 -15.60 -41.93 5.81
C TRP A 276 -15.98 -41.56 7.25
N ALA A 277 -16.93 -40.64 7.43
CA ALA A 277 -17.41 -40.20 8.74
C ALA A 277 -18.04 -41.36 9.54
N ALA A 278 -18.82 -42.20 8.85
CA ALA A 278 -19.47 -43.38 9.42
C ALA A 278 -18.47 -44.42 9.98
N ARG A 279 -17.19 -44.37 9.57
CA ARG A 279 -16.13 -45.27 10.07
C ARG A 279 -15.61 -44.85 11.44
N ILE A 280 -15.89 -43.63 11.90
CA ILE A 280 -15.48 -43.12 13.22
C ILE A 280 -16.50 -43.55 14.28
N GLN A 281 -16.10 -44.47 15.15
CA GLN A 281 -16.90 -45.02 16.24
C GLN A 281 -16.67 -44.30 17.57
N THR A 282 -15.45 -43.85 17.88
CA THR A 282 -15.15 -43.22 19.18
C THR A 282 -15.95 -41.90 19.34
N PRO A 283 -16.79 -41.74 20.38
CA PRO A 283 -17.63 -40.54 20.53
C PRO A 283 -16.84 -39.23 20.60
N ALA A 284 -15.64 -39.24 21.19
CA ALA A 284 -14.75 -38.08 21.22
C ALA A 284 -14.20 -37.72 19.83
N ARG A 285 -13.86 -38.72 18.99
CA ARG A 285 -13.41 -38.48 17.61
C ARG A 285 -14.55 -37.99 16.72
N ARG A 286 -15.77 -38.53 16.89
CA ARG A 286 -16.97 -38.02 16.19
C ARG A 286 -17.27 -36.57 16.58
N THR A 287 -17.13 -36.23 17.86
CA THR A 287 -17.31 -34.85 18.37
C THR A 287 -16.28 -33.87 17.77
N TRP A 288 -15.01 -34.28 17.69
CA TRP A 288 -13.95 -33.54 16.99
C TRP A 288 -14.23 -33.40 15.48
N LEU A 289 -14.72 -34.44 14.81
CA LEU A 289 -15.11 -34.35 13.40
C LEU A 289 -16.24 -33.33 13.19
N GLN A 290 -17.28 -33.31 14.02
CA GLN A 290 -18.37 -32.32 13.90
C GLN A 290 -17.84 -30.88 14.07
N SER A 291 -16.83 -30.69 14.95
CA SER A 291 -16.12 -29.43 15.11
C SER A 291 -15.40 -29.00 13.82
N LEU A 292 -14.67 -29.94 13.20
CA LEU A 292 -13.92 -29.74 11.96
C LEU A 292 -14.82 -29.55 10.73
N LEU A 293 -15.99 -30.20 10.70
CA LEU A 293 -17.00 -29.99 9.67
C LEU A 293 -17.64 -28.61 9.78
N ALA A 294 -17.99 -28.16 10.99
CA ALA A 294 -18.50 -26.81 11.20
C ALA A 294 -17.49 -25.75 10.69
N GLU A 295 -16.21 -25.93 11.01
CA GLU A 295 -15.11 -25.09 10.50
C GLU A 295 -14.97 -25.14 8.97
N THR A 296 -15.14 -26.32 8.37
CA THR A 296 -15.09 -26.52 6.90
C THR A 296 -16.25 -25.84 6.18
N HIS A 297 -17.46 -25.89 6.76
CA HIS A 297 -18.64 -25.22 6.21
C HIS A 297 -18.53 -23.69 6.31
N ILE A 298 -18.03 -23.11 7.42
CA ILE A 298 -17.85 -21.64 7.49
C ILE A 298 -16.74 -21.16 6.54
N LYS A 299 -15.64 -21.94 6.40
CA LYS A 299 -14.53 -21.61 5.48
C LYS A 299 -14.89 -21.76 4.01
N SER A 300 -15.96 -22.48 3.67
CA SER A 300 -16.56 -22.55 2.34
C SER A 300 -17.74 -21.57 2.14
N GLY A 301 -18.04 -20.71 3.12
CA GLY A 301 -19.12 -19.72 3.06
C GLY A 301 -20.52 -20.26 3.35
N ASN A 302 -20.64 -21.55 3.71
CA ASN A 302 -21.90 -22.19 4.08
C ASN A 302 -22.14 -22.02 5.59
N CYS A 303 -22.45 -20.79 5.99
CA CYS A 303 -22.61 -20.42 7.40
C CYS A 303 -23.81 -21.15 8.08
N GLY A 304 -24.77 -21.65 7.29
CA GLY A 304 -25.92 -22.43 7.77
C GLY A 304 -25.58 -23.87 8.17
N ASP A 305 -24.93 -24.64 7.28
CA ASP A 305 -24.50 -26.02 7.62
C ASP A 305 -23.42 -26.02 8.70
N ALA A 306 -22.60 -24.97 8.79
CA ALA A 306 -21.66 -24.77 9.88
C ALA A 306 -22.36 -24.76 11.25
N LEU A 307 -23.47 -24.02 11.37
CA LEU A 307 -24.29 -23.98 12.57
C LEU A 307 -25.00 -25.32 12.83
N ALA A 308 -25.46 -26.01 11.78
CA ALA A 308 -26.08 -27.33 11.91
C ALA A 308 -25.09 -28.34 12.51
N LYS A 309 -23.87 -28.43 11.96
CA LYS A 309 -22.80 -29.29 12.47
C LYS A 309 -22.35 -28.90 13.87
N TRP A 310 -22.29 -27.61 14.17
CA TRP A 310 -22.02 -27.13 15.54
C TRP A 310 -23.07 -27.61 16.56
N LYS A 311 -24.36 -27.62 16.20
CA LYS A 311 -25.45 -28.14 17.06
C LYS A 311 -25.37 -29.65 17.30
N GLU A 312 -24.62 -30.40 16.50
CA GLU A 312 -24.34 -31.84 16.72
C GLU A 312 -23.23 -32.10 17.77
N ILE A 313 -22.49 -31.05 18.19
CA ILE A 313 -21.34 -31.17 19.13
C ILE A 313 -21.84 -31.30 20.58
N LYS A 314 -22.00 -32.55 21.05
CA LYS A 314 -22.51 -32.86 22.40
C LYS A 314 -21.57 -32.53 23.58
N SER A 315 -20.30 -32.18 23.33
CA SER A 315 -19.34 -31.84 24.38
C SER A 315 -19.27 -30.32 24.53
N GLN A 316 -19.58 -29.80 25.73
CA GLN A 316 -19.61 -28.36 26.02
C GLN A 316 -18.28 -27.65 25.71
N SER A 317 -17.13 -28.27 26.01
CA SER A 317 -15.82 -27.67 25.77
C SER A 317 -15.49 -27.56 24.27
N TRP A 318 -15.79 -28.59 23.49
CA TRP A 318 -15.66 -28.56 22.02
C TRP A 318 -16.67 -27.58 21.41
N SER A 319 -17.92 -27.59 21.86
CA SER A 319 -18.97 -26.70 21.37
C SER A 319 -18.60 -25.22 21.59
N ALA A 320 -18.09 -24.86 22.77
CA ALA A 320 -17.63 -23.50 23.05
C ALA A 320 -16.38 -23.11 22.23
N ALA A 321 -15.39 -24.01 22.11
CA ALA A 321 -14.18 -23.75 21.33
C ALA A 321 -14.49 -23.60 19.83
N THR A 322 -15.35 -24.44 19.27
CA THR A 322 -15.84 -24.31 17.90
C THR A 322 -16.63 -23.02 17.72
N LEU A 323 -17.53 -22.65 18.64
CA LEU A 323 -18.30 -21.42 18.48
C LEU A 323 -17.41 -20.19 18.45
N LEU A 324 -16.42 -20.08 19.34
CA LEU A 324 -15.43 -18.99 19.32
C LEU A 324 -14.74 -18.92 17.94
N HIS A 325 -14.22 -20.04 17.44
CA HIS A 325 -13.52 -20.08 16.15
C HIS A 325 -14.45 -19.78 14.96
N LEU A 326 -15.72 -20.22 15.00
CA LEU A 326 -16.73 -19.84 14.01
C LEU A 326 -17.03 -18.34 14.06
N THR A 327 -17.12 -17.72 15.24
CA THR A 327 -17.35 -16.28 15.41
C THR A 327 -16.18 -15.45 14.87
N GLU A 328 -14.94 -15.85 15.13
CA GLU A 328 -13.74 -15.18 14.60
C GLU A 328 -13.69 -15.26 13.07
N GLU A 329 -13.90 -16.44 12.48
CA GLU A 329 -13.88 -16.63 11.02
C GLU A 329 -15.08 -15.94 10.34
N ASN A 330 -16.25 -15.91 10.99
CA ASN A 330 -17.40 -15.13 10.55
C ASN A 330 -17.10 -13.62 10.52
N ASN A 331 -16.43 -13.10 11.55
CA ASN A 331 -16.06 -11.68 11.60
C ASN A 331 -15.05 -11.32 10.50
N ARG A 332 -14.09 -12.19 10.19
CA ARG A 332 -13.16 -12.01 9.04
C ARG A 332 -13.87 -11.98 7.69
N ARG A 333 -14.90 -12.82 7.50
CA ARG A 333 -15.55 -13.05 6.20
C ARG A 333 -16.84 -12.29 5.96
N MET A 334 -17.41 -11.69 7.00
CA MET A 334 -18.67 -10.95 6.96
C MET A 334 -19.85 -11.77 6.37
N CYS A 335 -20.14 -12.99 6.88
CA CYS A 335 -21.45 -13.59 6.60
C CYS A 335 -22.52 -12.59 7.08
N ALA A 336 -23.51 -12.30 6.24
CA ALA A 336 -24.48 -11.22 6.51
C ALA A 336 -25.42 -11.47 7.71
N ASP A 337 -25.37 -12.66 8.32
CA ASP A 337 -26.35 -13.16 9.28
C ASP A 337 -25.83 -13.15 10.73
N THR A 338 -25.39 -11.97 11.18
CA THR A 338 -24.79 -11.76 12.51
C THR A 338 -25.74 -12.07 13.67
N ALA A 339 -27.07 -11.98 13.44
CA ALA A 339 -28.09 -12.33 14.43
C ALA A 339 -27.99 -13.80 14.88
N ILE A 340 -27.77 -14.72 13.93
CA ILE A 340 -27.69 -16.16 14.22
C ILE A 340 -26.49 -16.49 15.12
N PHE A 341 -25.37 -15.78 14.96
CA PHE A 341 -24.20 -15.93 15.84
C PHE A 341 -24.39 -15.27 17.21
N ALA A 342 -25.15 -14.17 17.31
CA ALA A 342 -25.50 -13.57 18.59
C ALA A 342 -26.37 -14.50 19.45
N ASP A 343 -27.38 -15.15 18.86
CA ASP A 343 -28.22 -16.14 19.54
C ASP A 343 -27.43 -17.39 19.96
N ALA A 344 -26.51 -17.87 19.11
CA ALA A 344 -25.63 -18.98 19.45
C ALA A 344 -24.68 -18.63 20.60
N ALA A 345 -24.09 -17.43 20.59
CA ALA A 345 -23.23 -16.93 21.67
C ALA A 345 -24.01 -16.77 22.99
N ALA A 346 -25.25 -16.26 22.95
CA ALA A 346 -26.12 -16.17 24.11
C ALA A 346 -26.50 -17.55 24.68
N ALA A 347 -26.80 -18.53 23.82
CA ALA A 347 -27.08 -19.90 24.24
C ALA A 347 -25.85 -20.59 24.87
N SER A 348 -24.66 -20.43 24.27
CA SER A 348 -23.41 -20.92 24.87
C SER A 348 -23.08 -20.21 26.18
N TRP A 349 -23.30 -18.90 26.30
CA TRP A 349 -23.12 -18.15 27.55
C TRP A 349 -24.05 -18.65 28.66
N GLN A 350 -25.33 -18.91 28.35
CA GLN A 350 -26.26 -19.53 29.31
C GLN A 350 -25.80 -20.93 29.74
N ALA A 351 -25.32 -21.76 28.80
CA ALA A 351 -24.75 -23.07 29.11
C ALA A 351 -23.43 -23.01 29.90
N PHE A 352 -22.67 -21.91 29.79
CA PHE A 352 -21.39 -21.71 30.47
C PHE A 352 -21.52 -21.31 31.94
N ASN A 353 -22.67 -20.77 32.37
CA ASN A 353 -22.87 -20.35 33.75
C ASN A 353 -23.04 -21.53 34.74
N SER A 354 -22.93 -22.79 34.29
CA SER A 354 -22.86 -23.97 35.17
C SER A 354 -21.45 -24.20 35.75
N GLU A 355 -21.11 -23.41 36.77
CA GLU A 355 -20.16 -23.70 37.87
C GLU A 355 -18.81 -24.38 37.53
N THR A 356 -18.13 -24.00 36.44
CA THR A 356 -16.74 -24.47 36.18
C THR A 356 -15.74 -23.32 35.97
N PRO A 357 -14.66 -23.19 36.78
CA PRO A 357 -13.75 -22.04 36.73
C PRO A 357 -13.04 -21.79 35.38
N GLY A 358 -12.94 -22.79 34.50
CA GLY A 358 -12.39 -22.62 33.15
C GLY A 358 -13.29 -21.83 32.19
N ALA A 359 -14.60 -21.77 32.45
CA ALA A 359 -15.59 -21.12 31.59
C ALA A 359 -15.42 -19.59 31.55
N LEU A 360 -14.99 -18.97 32.65
CA LEU A 360 -14.85 -17.51 32.75
C LEU A 360 -13.85 -16.92 31.75
N ALA A 361 -12.78 -17.65 31.39
CA ALA A 361 -11.79 -17.17 30.45
C ALA A 361 -12.31 -17.15 28.99
N ILE A 362 -12.91 -18.24 28.54
CA ILE A 362 -13.41 -18.37 27.15
C ILE A 362 -14.63 -17.45 26.92
N GLY A 363 -15.52 -17.30 27.91
CA GLY A 363 -16.64 -16.38 27.82
C GLY A 363 -16.20 -14.91 27.68
N PHE A 364 -15.11 -14.53 28.35
CA PHE A 364 -14.53 -13.19 28.24
C PHE A 364 -13.85 -12.96 26.87
N GLN A 365 -13.20 -13.98 26.29
CA GLN A 365 -12.64 -13.90 24.93
C GLN A 365 -13.73 -13.64 23.89
N ILE A 366 -14.87 -14.36 23.95
CA ILE A 366 -16.02 -14.13 23.05
C ILE A 366 -16.53 -12.69 23.18
N ALA A 367 -16.74 -12.20 24.41
CA ALA A 367 -17.19 -10.82 24.65
C ALA A 367 -16.18 -9.76 24.12
N THR A 368 -14.89 -10.04 24.24
CA THR A 368 -13.82 -9.14 23.76
C THR A 368 -13.75 -9.09 22.23
N ALA A 369 -13.89 -10.25 21.57
CA ALA A 369 -13.95 -10.34 20.10
C ALA A 369 -15.17 -9.61 19.52
N MET A 370 -16.30 -9.59 20.24
CA MET A 370 -17.49 -8.81 19.86
C MET A 370 -17.31 -7.30 20.13
N ALA A 371 -16.64 -6.91 21.22
CA ALA A 371 -16.41 -5.51 21.58
C ALA A 371 -15.36 -4.78 20.70
N ALA A 372 -14.51 -5.53 20.00
CA ALA A 372 -13.52 -4.99 19.06
C ALA A 372 -14.13 -4.45 17.75
N ALA A 373 -15.44 -4.63 17.51
CA ALA A 373 -16.11 -4.31 16.25
C ALA A 373 -16.37 -2.82 15.98
N GLU A 374 -16.09 -1.90 16.91
CA GLU A 374 -16.18 -0.45 16.67
C GLU A 374 -14.87 0.13 16.08
N PRO A 375 -14.88 0.71 14.87
CA PRO A 375 -13.68 1.23 14.22
C PRO A 375 -13.20 2.54 14.87
N ARG A 376 -12.16 2.45 15.71
CA ARG A 376 -11.50 3.61 16.33
C ARG A 376 -10.60 4.35 15.31
N PRO A 377 -10.59 5.69 15.30
CA PRO A 377 -9.74 6.46 14.40
C PRO A 377 -8.29 6.54 14.91
N ASN A 378 -7.42 5.67 14.40
CA ASN A 378 -5.98 5.70 14.71
C ASN A 378 -5.34 7.02 14.22
N SER A 379 -4.72 7.75 15.15
CA SER A 379 -4.07 9.06 14.89
C SER A 379 -2.55 8.96 15.06
N LEU A 380 -1.90 8.25 14.14
CA LEU A 380 -0.45 8.11 14.13
C LEU A 380 0.23 9.41 13.68
N TRP A 381 1.13 9.92 14.54
CA TRP A 381 1.91 11.14 14.31
C TRP A 381 3.26 10.81 13.67
N THR A 382 3.51 11.29 12.45
CA THR A 382 4.76 11.06 11.70
C THR A 382 5.92 11.96 12.13
N GLY A 383 5.97 12.35 13.42
CA GLY A 383 6.95 13.30 14.01
C GLY A 383 6.88 14.76 13.53
N ARG A 384 6.31 14.99 12.33
CA ARG A 384 6.24 16.27 11.63
C ARG A 384 5.17 17.19 12.21
N THR A 385 5.42 18.50 12.19
CA THR A 385 4.42 19.52 12.54
C THR A 385 3.31 19.58 11.49
N ARG A 386 2.06 19.81 11.91
CA ARG A 386 0.93 20.06 11.00
C ARG A 386 1.23 21.24 10.04
N TRP A 387 0.86 21.10 8.77
CA TRP A 387 0.95 22.16 7.77
C TRP A 387 0.21 23.43 8.22
N GLN A 388 0.82 24.58 7.97
CA GLN A 388 0.27 25.90 8.20
C GLN A 388 -0.10 26.52 6.85
N CYS A 389 -1.39 26.47 6.51
CA CYS A 389 -1.92 27.00 5.25
C CYS A 389 -2.52 28.39 5.42
N THR A 390 -2.35 29.26 4.42
CA THR A 390 -3.01 30.58 4.39
C THR A 390 -4.48 30.40 4.06
N ALA A 391 -5.36 30.74 5.01
CA ALA A 391 -6.80 30.54 4.87
C ALA A 391 -7.49 31.43 3.81
N ASP A 392 -6.77 32.37 3.22
CA ASP A 392 -7.20 33.24 2.13
C ASP A 392 -6.15 33.13 0.98
N PRO A 393 -6.57 33.12 -0.29
CA PRO A 393 -5.65 33.00 -1.42
C PRO A 393 -4.81 34.27 -1.57
N ILE A 394 -3.53 34.11 -1.88
CA ILE A 394 -2.56 35.19 -2.06
C ILE A 394 -2.73 35.85 -3.44
N ILE A 395 -3.25 35.10 -4.43
CA ILE A 395 -3.58 35.60 -5.76
C ILE A 395 -5.06 35.30 -6.03
N TYR A 396 -5.83 36.36 -6.30
CA TYR A 396 -7.25 36.33 -6.67
C TYR A 396 -7.42 36.56 -8.18
N PRO A 397 -8.51 36.05 -8.81
CA PRO A 397 -8.79 36.30 -10.23
C PRO A 397 -8.80 37.79 -10.63
N GLY A 398 -9.42 38.67 -9.84
CA GLY A 398 -9.47 40.12 -10.12
C GLY A 398 -8.13 40.85 -9.96
N TRP A 399 -7.09 40.19 -9.45
CA TRP A 399 -5.72 40.74 -9.43
C TRP A 399 -5.10 40.77 -10.83
N TRP A 400 -5.50 39.82 -11.70
CA TRP A 400 -5.10 39.80 -13.11
C TRP A 400 -5.69 40.96 -13.89
N ASP A 401 -6.95 41.30 -13.66
CA ASP A 401 -7.62 42.45 -14.28
C ASP A 401 -6.81 43.73 -14.01
N GLN A 402 -6.40 43.93 -12.76
CA GLN A 402 -5.62 45.11 -12.36
C GLN A 402 -4.21 45.12 -12.97
N ALA A 403 -3.57 43.96 -13.15
CA ALA A 403 -2.26 43.83 -13.80
C ALA A 403 -2.31 43.88 -15.35
N LEU A 404 -3.49 43.69 -15.95
CA LEU A 404 -3.70 43.73 -17.41
C LEU A 404 -4.27 45.05 -17.90
N ASN A 405 -4.86 45.88 -17.04
CA ASN A 405 -5.45 47.18 -17.41
C ASN A 405 -4.44 48.21 -17.97
N ASP A 406 -3.14 48.04 -17.71
CA ASP A 406 -2.08 48.85 -18.35
C ASP A 406 -1.78 48.42 -19.80
N LEU A 407 -2.42 47.35 -20.30
CA LEU A 407 -2.34 46.89 -21.69
C LEU A 407 -3.68 47.15 -22.42
N PRO A 408 -3.68 47.58 -23.70
CA PRO A 408 -4.91 47.85 -24.41
C PRO A 408 -5.78 46.59 -24.57
N THR A 409 -6.95 46.56 -23.93
CA THR A 409 -7.95 45.50 -24.12
C THR A 409 -8.42 45.49 -25.57
N PRO A 410 -8.35 44.36 -26.30
CA PRO A 410 -8.90 44.27 -27.65
C PRO A 410 -10.41 44.53 -27.62
N ALA A 411 -10.87 45.51 -28.41
CA ALA A 411 -12.26 45.93 -28.41
C ALA A 411 -13.20 44.79 -28.87
N GLY A 412 -14.27 44.55 -28.10
CA GLY A 412 -15.30 43.55 -28.42
C GLY A 412 -15.27 42.23 -27.63
N LEU A 413 -14.63 42.18 -26.46
CA LEU A 413 -14.56 40.99 -25.59
C LEU A 413 -15.30 41.16 -24.26
N ASP A 414 -16.63 41.26 -24.31
CA ASP A 414 -17.50 41.16 -23.13
C ASP A 414 -17.77 39.68 -22.76
N SER A 415 -17.08 39.16 -21.75
CA SER A 415 -17.59 38.08 -20.86
C SER A 415 -16.57 37.69 -19.77
N ALA A 416 -17.06 37.49 -18.54
CA ALA A 416 -16.24 37.08 -17.40
C ALA A 416 -15.80 35.60 -17.42
N ASP A 417 -16.29 34.80 -18.36
CA ASP A 417 -16.05 33.35 -18.44
C ASP A 417 -14.71 32.95 -19.10
N GLY A 418 -13.95 33.91 -19.65
CA GLY A 418 -12.68 33.65 -20.35
C GLY A 418 -11.48 33.34 -19.44
N ARG A 419 -11.42 33.99 -18.27
CA ARG A 419 -10.20 34.11 -17.46
C ARG A 419 -9.92 32.88 -16.59
N ARG A 420 -9.36 31.85 -17.20
CA ARG A 420 -8.88 30.62 -16.54
C ARG A 420 -7.45 30.80 -16.00
N ALA A 421 -7.29 30.78 -14.67
CA ALA A 421 -5.97 30.62 -14.05
C ALA A 421 -5.59 29.14 -13.96
N THR A 422 -4.41 28.76 -14.46
CA THR A 422 -3.83 27.43 -14.23
C THR A 422 -3.11 27.38 -12.89
N ALA A 423 -2.89 26.18 -12.35
CA ALA A 423 -1.93 25.99 -11.26
C ALA A 423 -0.53 26.52 -11.68
N PRO A 424 0.24 27.07 -10.72
CA PRO A 424 1.57 27.62 -10.99
C PRO A 424 2.58 26.54 -11.35
N THR A 425 3.70 26.98 -11.92
CA THR A 425 5.01 26.34 -11.76
C THR A 425 5.90 27.27 -10.94
N VAL A 426 6.50 26.78 -9.87
CA VAL A 426 7.37 27.52 -8.94
C VAL A 426 8.83 27.21 -9.27
N VAL A 427 9.66 28.24 -9.37
CA VAL A 427 11.13 28.12 -9.41
C VAL A 427 11.74 28.98 -8.32
N LYS A 428 12.84 28.54 -7.71
CA LYS A 428 13.51 29.25 -6.62
C LYS A 428 14.96 29.56 -6.98
N LEU A 429 15.25 30.83 -7.26
CA LEU A 429 16.64 31.31 -7.34
C LEU A 429 17.14 31.72 -5.96
N GLY A 430 18.44 31.51 -5.71
CA GLY A 430 19.15 31.91 -4.50
C GLY A 430 18.98 30.98 -3.30
N LYS A 431 19.73 31.27 -2.23
CA LYS A 431 19.77 30.49 -0.99
C LYS A 431 19.45 31.33 0.24
N GLY A 432 18.77 30.75 1.22
CA GLY A 432 18.39 31.43 2.46
C GLY A 432 17.52 32.66 2.21
N SER A 433 17.75 33.74 2.97
CA SER A 433 16.94 34.96 2.94
C SER A 433 17.06 35.82 1.68
N THR A 434 17.96 35.49 0.73
CA THR A 434 18.00 36.14 -0.59
C THR A 434 17.17 35.39 -1.64
N SER A 435 16.51 34.29 -1.27
CA SER A 435 15.75 33.47 -2.22
C SER A 435 14.58 34.24 -2.85
N ARG A 436 14.49 34.15 -4.18
CA ARG A 436 13.42 34.71 -5.03
C ARG A 436 12.62 33.56 -5.62
N TYR A 437 11.29 33.64 -5.54
CA TYR A 437 10.40 32.69 -6.17
C TYR A 437 9.85 33.28 -7.47
N TYR A 438 10.09 32.59 -8.58
CA TYR A 438 9.46 32.89 -9.86
C TYR A 438 8.30 31.96 -10.08
N LEU A 439 7.12 32.56 -10.18
CA LEU A 439 5.85 31.86 -10.25
C LEU A 439 5.29 32.02 -11.66
N TYR A 440 5.46 30.98 -12.46
CA TYR A 440 5.10 30.95 -13.88
C TYR A 440 3.64 30.52 -14.03
N TYR A 441 2.88 31.31 -14.79
CA TYR A 441 1.45 31.13 -15.01
C TYR A 441 1.10 31.18 -16.48
N MET A 442 0.26 30.27 -16.95
CA MET A 442 -0.32 30.39 -18.30
C MET A 442 -1.56 31.29 -18.26
N GLY A 443 -1.35 32.54 -18.69
CA GLY A 443 -2.39 33.53 -18.91
C GLY A 443 -3.13 33.28 -20.24
N GLU A 444 -4.46 33.28 -20.11
CA GLU A 444 -5.54 33.37 -21.10
C GLU A 444 -5.25 32.98 -22.58
N SER A 445 -5.99 31.97 -23.06
CA SER A 445 -6.01 31.57 -24.47
C SER A 445 -6.92 32.49 -25.31
N ILE A 446 -6.57 33.78 -25.43
CA ILE A 446 -7.21 34.67 -26.40
C ILE A 446 -6.65 34.35 -27.78
N ALA A 447 -7.51 33.85 -28.67
CA ALA A 447 -7.27 33.70 -30.11
C ALA A 447 -5.87 33.15 -30.47
N TRP A 448 -5.68 31.84 -30.26
CA TRP A 448 -4.50 31.07 -30.72
C TRP A 448 -3.18 31.42 -30.03
N ARG A 449 -3.17 32.32 -29.04
CA ARG A 449 -2.01 32.64 -28.22
C ARG A 449 -2.11 32.05 -26.82
N THR A 450 -0.97 31.77 -26.19
CA THR A 450 -0.90 31.47 -24.75
C THR A 450 0.26 32.27 -24.18
N ARG A 451 0.04 33.02 -23.10
CA ARG A 451 1.09 33.84 -22.49
C ARG A 451 1.62 33.18 -21.22
N ILE A 452 2.94 33.16 -21.02
CA ILE A 452 3.50 32.84 -19.71
C ILE A 452 3.81 34.15 -18.99
N LEU A 453 3.06 34.41 -17.93
CA LEU A 453 3.32 35.47 -16.97
C LEU A 453 4.27 34.96 -15.91
N ARG A 454 5.22 35.79 -15.46
CA ARG A 454 6.17 35.44 -14.39
C ARG A 454 6.04 36.45 -13.26
N VAL A 455 5.43 36.03 -12.16
CA VAL A 455 5.31 36.81 -10.92
C VAL A 455 6.56 36.56 -10.07
N GLU A 456 7.13 37.61 -9.48
CA GLU A 456 8.24 37.47 -8.51
C GLU A 456 7.71 37.62 -7.08
N ILE A 457 8.07 36.67 -6.20
CA ILE A 457 7.72 36.69 -4.78
C ILE A 457 9.00 36.58 -3.95
N SER A 458 9.18 37.48 -2.98
CA SER A 458 10.32 37.40 -2.05
C SER A 458 10.04 36.38 -0.95
N SER A 459 11.05 35.59 -0.59
CA SER A 459 11.03 34.70 0.60
C SER A 459 10.71 35.43 1.92
N SER A 460 10.94 36.74 1.99
CA SER A 460 10.62 37.58 3.16
C SER A 460 9.15 38.05 3.23
N ASP A 461 8.41 38.03 2.12
CA ASP A 461 7.00 38.44 2.08
C ASP A 461 6.21 37.61 1.05
N LEU A 462 6.02 36.33 1.37
CA LEU A 462 5.24 35.39 0.56
C LEU A 462 3.78 35.83 0.31
N LYS A 463 3.29 36.86 1.01
CA LYS A 463 1.92 37.39 0.91
C LYS A 463 1.78 38.61 -0.01
N LYS A 464 2.87 39.17 -0.52
CA LYS A 464 2.86 40.32 -1.46
C LYS A 464 3.61 39.98 -2.75
N PRO A 465 3.02 39.18 -3.66
CA PRO A 465 3.55 39.01 -5.00
C PRO A 465 3.72 40.37 -5.71
N ARG A 466 4.77 40.50 -6.52
CA ARG A 466 4.98 41.66 -7.39
C ARG A 466 4.80 41.22 -8.85
N PRO A 467 4.01 41.93 -9.66
CA PRO A 467 3.95 41.69 -11.09
C PRO A 467 5.35 41.81 -11.70
N GLY A 468 5.78 40.76 -12.40
CA GLY A 468 6.96 40.79 -13.25
C GLY A 468 6.58 40.86 -14.72
N ASN A 469 7.58 41.00 -15.58
CA ASN A 469 7.39 41.03 -17.03
C ASN A 469 6.68 39.76 -17.55
N VAL A 470 5.96 39.90 -18.67
CA VAL A 470 5.55 38.75 -19.49
C VAL A 470 6.81 38.01 -19.95
N ALA A 471 6.90 36.71 -19.67
CA ALA A 471 8.08 35.90 -19.97
C ALA A 471 7.99 35.19 -21.33
N LEU A 472 6.78 34.85 -21.79
CA LEU A 472 6.53 34.33 -23.14
C LEU A 472 5.16 34.78 -23.69
N GLU A 473 5.09 34.90 -25.02
CA GLU A 473 3.85 34.81 -25.79
C GLU A 473 4.02 33.74 -26.87
N PHE A 474 3.31 32.61 -26.74
CA PHE A 474 3.25 31.59 -27.78
C PHE A 474 2.26 31.99 -28.87
N PHE A 475 2.55 31.57 -30.10
CA PHE A 475 1.63 31.57 -31.23
C PHE A 475 1.41 30.12 -31.65
N GLY A 476 0.15 29.65 -31.63
CA GLY A 476 -0.19 28.35 -32.21
C GLY A 476 0.05 28.35 -33.73
N PRO A 477 0.53 27.25 -34.32
CA PRO A 477 0.82 27.19 -35.74
C PRO A 477 -0.48 27.27 -36.56
N LEU A 478 -0.68 28.40 -37.22
CA LEU A 478 -1.49 28.44 -38.44
C LEU A 478 -0.63 27.85 -39.57
N GLU A 479 -0.99 26.66 -40.06
CA GLU A 479 -0.53 26.27 -41.39
C GLU A 479 -1.02 27.32 -42.42
N PRO A 480 -0.17 27.77 -43.36
CA PRO A 480 -0.61 28.62 -44.48
C PRO A 480 -1.63 27.96 -45.42
N ASN A 481 -1.96 26.67 -45.21
CA ASN A 481 -2.55 25.77 -46.19
C ASN A 481 -4.07 25.59 -46.05
N ASN A 482 -4.81 26.61 -45.60
CA ASN A 482 -6.28 26.63 -45.50
C ASN A 482 -6.94 25.51 -44.66
N ARG A 483 -6.18 24.77 -43.84
CA ARG A 483 -6.73 23.74 -42.94
C ARG A 483 -7.33 24.37 -41.68
N THR A 484 -8.60 24.76 -41.79
CA THR A 484 -9.38 25.32 -40.68
C THR A 484 -9.64 24.29 -39.59
N TYR A 485 -8.76 24.20 -38.59
CA TYR A 485 -9.04 23.49 -37.33
C TYR A 485 -10.31 24.06 -36.70
N SER A 486 -11.26 23.20 -36.36
CA SER A 486 -12.60 23.65 -35.94
C SER A 486 -12.57 24.41 -34.63
N ARG A 487 -13.56 25.29 -34.40
CA ARG A 487 -13.64 26.18 -33.24
C ARG A 487 -13.73 25.45 -31.87
N GLU A 488 -13.87 24.13 -31.89
CA GLU A 488 -13.83 23.27 -30.70
C GLU A 488 -12.41 22.85 -30.29
N TYR A 489 -11.46 22.74 -31.25
CA TYR A 489 -10.08 22.26 -31.00
C TYR A 489 -9.32 23.06 -29.92
N LEU A 490 -9.72 24.31 -29.65
CA LEU A 490 -9.03 25.24 -28.75
C LEU A 490 -9.87 25.68 -27.53
N ARG A 491 -11.02 25.02 -27.26
CA ARG A 491 -11.78 25.27 -26.01
C ARG A 491 -11.18 24.58 -24.78
N ALA A 492 -10.23 23.67 -24.97
CA ALA A 492 -9.46 23.01 -23.91
C ALA A 492 -8.33 23.93 -23.38
N GLY A 493 -8.13 23.95 -22.05
CA GLY A 493 -7.11 24.78 -21.42
C GLY A 493 -5.69 24.18 -21.49
N PRO A 494 -4.63 25.01 -21.40
CA PRO A 494 -3.25 24.54 -21.27
C PRO A 494 -2.96 24.08 -19.84
N TYR A 495 -1.96 23.20 -19.66
CA TYR A 495 -1.76 22.43 -18.44
C TYR A 495 -0.28 22.30 -18.02
N TYR A 496 0.13 23.12 -17.05
CA TYR A 496 1.23 22.87 -16.10
C TYR A 496 2.65 22.73 -16.68
N GLY A 497 3.57 23.51 -16.11
CA GLY A 497 5.00 23.42 -16.38
C GLY A 497 5.75 22.69 -15.27
N SER A 498 6.95 22.22 -15.60
CA SER A 498 8.05 21.98 -14.66
C SER A 498 9.31 22.62 -15.23
N VAL A 499 10.24 23.08 -14.39
CA VAL A 499 11.50 23.68 -14.85
C VAL A 499 12.69 22.88 -14.33
N VAL A 500 13.40 22.22 -15.25
CA VAL A 500 14.72 21.65 -14.97
C VAL A 500 15.73 22.79 -15.05
N GLU A 501 16.12 23.25 -13.86
CA GLU A 501 17.19 24.20 -13.65
C GLU A 501 18.54 23.49 -13.52
N ASP A 502 19.56 24.01 -14.22
CA ASP A 502 20.96 23.78 -13.87
C ASP A 502 21.39 25.01 -13.06
N LEU A 503 21.53 24.82 -11.74
CA LEU A 503 21.92 25.84 -10.77
C LEU A 503 23.38 25.68 -10.34
N ASP A 504 24.03 26.80 -10.06
CA ASP A 504 25.35 26.81 -9.45
C ASP A 504 25.31 26.62 -7.92
N VAL A 505 26.48 26.66 -7.30
CA VAL A 505 26.62 26.49 -5.84
C VAL A 505 25.97 27.62 -5.01
N THR A 506 25.60 28.75 -5.63
CA THR A 506 24.87 29.86 -4.99
C THR A 506 23.36 29.72 -5.11
N GLY A 507 22.88 28.89 -6.05
CA GLY A 507 21.47 28.77 -6.40
C GLY A 507 21.02 29.74 -7.51
N GLU A 508 21.95 30.27 -8.31
CA GLU A 508 21.63 31.06 -9.50
C GLU A 508 21.84 30.23 -10.78
N PRO A 509 21.24 30.62 -11.93
CA PRO A 509 21.33 29.85 -13.18
C PRO A 509 22.79 29.64 -13.62
N ALA A 510 23.19 28.38 -13.73
CA ALA A 510 24.57 28.01 -13.99
C ALA A 510 25.05 28.45 -15.38
N LYS A 511 26.32 28.87 -15.45
CA LYS A 511 26.97 29.33 -16.68
C LYS A 511 27.98 28.31 -17.21
N LYS A 512 28.21 28.36 -18.52
CA LYS A 512 29.32 27.67 -19.19
C LYS A 512 30.62 28.47 -18.99
N ALA A 513 31.75 27.89 -19.40
CA ALA A 513 33.05 28.56 -19.35
C ALA A 513 33.14 29.84 -20.21
N ASP A 514 32.27 30.00 -21.22
CA ASP A 514 32.13 31.20 -22.05
C ASP A 514 31.27 32.33 -21.41
N GLY A 515 30.72 32.10 -20.21
CA GLY A 515 29.86 33.04 -19.50
C GLY A 515 28.39 33.06 -19.94
N SER A 516 28.01 32.35 -21.01
CA SER A 516 26.62 32.11 -21.37
C SER A 516 25.94 31.17 -20.37
N PHE A 517 24.63 31.28 -20.20
CA PHE A 517 23.90 30.33 -19.36
C PHE A 517 23.86 28.93 -20.01
N LYS A 518 23.81 27.91 -19.16
CA LYS A 518 23.42 26.56 -19.59
C LYS A 518 21.93 26.55 -19.96
N PRO A 519 21.49 25.68 -20.88
CA PRO A 519 20.08 25.55 -21.22
C PRO A 519 19.22 25.21 -20.00
N TRP A 520 18.09 25.88 -19.89
CA TRP A 520 17.05 25.68 -18.89
C TRP A 520 15.80 25.16 -19.59
N PHE A 521 15.16 24.11 -19.08
CA PHE A 521 14.08 23.44 -19.79
C PHE A 521 12.76 23.56 -19.02
N MET A 522 11.74 24.14 -19.65
CA MET A 522 10.37 24.19 -19.15
C MET A 522 9.48 23.20 -19.91
N TYR A 523 8.95 22.19 -19.22
CA TYR A 523 8.11 21.13 -19.83
C TYR A 523 6.63 21.45 -19.65
N ILE A 524 5.99 21.96 -20.70
CA ILE A 524 4.64 22.54 -20.64
C ILE A 524 3.66 21.60 -21.33
N ALA A 525 2.69 21.01 -20.62
CA ALA A 525 1.66 20.23 -21.31
C ALA A 525 0.64 21.15 -21.98
N THR A 526 0.55 21.07 -23.30
CA THR A 526 -0.49 21.75 -24.07
C THR A 526 -1.76 20.91 -24.10
N ALA A 527 -2.88 21.50 -24.54
CA ALA A 527 -4.13 20.78 -24.80
C ALA A 527 -4.04 19.66 -25.87
N GLY A 528 -2.83 19.38 -26.40
CA GLY A 528 -2.48 18.17 -27.14
C GLY A 528 -2.54 16.87 -26.30
N ASN A 529 -2.35 16.95 -24.98
CA ASN A 529 -1.84 15.88 -24.11
C ASN A 529 -0.33 15.59 -24.35
N ASN A 530 0.39 16.62 -24.77
CA ASN A 530 1.82 16.59 -25.09
C ASN A 530 2.55 17.62 -24.22
N PRO A 531 3.56 17.22 -23.42
CA PRO A 531 4.59 18.12 -22.92
C PRO A 531 5.38 18.62 -24.12
N GLY A 532 5.25 19.90 -24.44
CA GLY A 532 6.24 20.61 -25.24
C GLY A 532 7.40 21.02 -24.36
N VAL A 533 8.61 21.10 -24.92
CA VAL A 533 9.78 21.66 -24.24
C VAL A 533 9.96 23.10 -24.71
N ALA A 534 10.01 24.05 -23.78
CA ALA A 534 10.52 25.40 -24.04
C ALA A 534 11.91 25.54 -23.40
N VAL A 535 12.86 26.13 -24.11
CA VAL A 535 14.25 26.27 -23.68
C VAL A 535 14.58 27.72 -23.42
N SER A 536 15.14 28.02 -22.25
CA SER A 536 15.77 29.32 -21.93
C SER A 536 17.28 29.20 -22.06
N THR A 537 17.90 30.25 -22.62
CA THR A 537 19.35 30.42 -22.73
C THR A 537 19.85 31.68 -22.02
N ASP A 538 18.97 32.35 -21.27
CA ASP A 538 19.19 33.65 -20.61
C ASP A 538 19.00 33.60 -19.09
N GLY A 539 18.88 32.39 -18.51
CA GLY A 539 18.72 32.18 -17.07
C GLY A 539 17.27 32.28 -16.58
N GLY A 540 16.30 31.87 -17.41
CA GLY A 540 14.88 31.89 -17.08
C GLY A 540 14.22 33.27 -17.21
N LEU A 541 14.76 34.16 -18.04
CA LEU A 541 14.13 35.45 -18.34
C LEU A 541 13.13 35.30 -19.49
N THR A 542 13.53 34.60 -20.56
CA THR A 542 12.68 34.18 -21.68
C THR A 542 12.91 32.70 -21.99
N PHE A 543 11.91 32.04 -22.56
CA PHE A 543 12.04 30.69 -23.11
C PHE A 543 11.53 30.71 -24.56
N ALA A 544 12.04 29.81 -25.40
CA ALA A 544 11.58 29.61 -26.77
C ALA A 544 11.26 28.13 -27.03
N LEU A 545 10.28 27.84 -27.90
CA LEU A 545 10.13 26.47 -28.42
C LEU A 545 11.28 26.17 -29.39
N PRO A 546 11.89 24.97 -29.35
CA PRO A 546 12.78 24.51 -30.40
C PRO A 546 12.10 24.61 -31.77
N THR A 547 12.80 25.19 -32.75
CA THR A 547 12.29 25.32 -34.13
C THR A 547 12.39 24.03 -34.93
N ASP A 548 13.26 23.11 -34.51
CA ASP A 548 13.45 21.82 -35.19
C ASP A 548 12.38 20.81 -34.79
N LEU A 549 11.54 20.44 -35.76
CA LEU A 549 10.51 19.39 -35.64
C LEU A 549 11.09 18.00 -35.31
N GLY A 550 12.41 17.83 -35.33
CA GLY A 550 13.12 16.63 -34.89
C GLY A 550 13.19 16.45 -33.37
N VAL A 551 12.90 17.49 -32.56
CA VAL A 551 12.72 17.33 -31.11
C VAL A 551 11.45 16.53 -30.87
N ASN A 552 11.60 15.21 -30.73
CA ASN A 552 10.50 14.26 -30.65
C ASN A 552 9.54 14.66 -29.52
N PRO A 553 8.27 15.06 -29.80
CA PRO A 553 7.31 15.31 -28.75
C PRO A 553 7.14 14.01 -27.97
N ILE A 554 7.24 14.07 -26.64
CA ILE A 554 7.31 12.86 -25.76
C ILE A 554 6.12 11.90 -25.99
N PHE A 555 5.05 12.42 -26.60
CA PHE A 555 3.90 11.70 -27.11
C PHE A 555 3.63 12.16 -28.56
N PRO A 556 4.20 11.50 -29.58
CA PRO A 556 3.86 11.83 -30.96
C PRO A 556 2.45 11.30 -31.26
N PHE A 557 1.59 12.11 -31.89
CA PHE A 557 0.21 11.76 -32.23
C PHE A 557 -0.10 12.10 -33.69
N GLU A 558 -0.75 11.18 -34.39
CA GLU A 558 -1.46 11.42 -35.64
C GLU A 558 -2.92 11.81 -35.36
N VAL A 559 -3.51 12.60 -36.28
CA VAL A 559 -4.89 13.08 -36.20
C VAL A 559 -5.67 12.52 -37.38
N PHE A 560 -6.64 11.66 -37.08
CA PHE A 560 -7.49 10.97 -38.05
C PHE A 560 -8.95 11.42 -37.96
N PRO A 561 -9.75 11.37 -39.03
CA PRO A 561 -11.21 11.48 -38.92
C PRO A 561 -11.77 10.41 -37.97
N ASP A 562 -12.84 10.71 -37.24
CA ASP A 562 -13.56 9.73 -36.43
C ASP A 562 -14.54 8.94 -37.32
N PRO A 563 -14.30 7.64 -37.62
CA PRO A 563 -15.17 6.86 -38.49
C PRO A 563 -16.56 6.59 -37.88
N SER A 564 -16.78 6.93 -36.61
CA SER A 564 -18.07 6.79 -35.91
C SER A 564 -18.80 8.11 -35.66
N ALA A 565 -18.22 9.26 -36.04
CA ALA A 565 -18.86 10.57 -35.87
C ALA A 565 -18.41 11.55 -36.95
N ASP A 566 -19.29 11.78 -37.93
CA ASP A 566 -18.99 12.62 -39.09
C ASP A 566 -18.58 14.04 -38.69
N GLY A 567 -17.58 14.59 -39.39
CA GLY A 567 -16.91 15.85 -39.05
C GLY A 567 -16.05 15.87 -37.79
N LYS A 568 -16.01 14.82 -36.96
CA LYS A 568 -15.11 14.73 -35.79
C LYS A 568 -13.77 14.07 -36.14
N TRP A 569 -12.80 14.22 -35.24
CA TRP A 569 -11.43 13.75 -35.40
C TRP A 569 -10.93 13.09 -34.10
N ARG A 570 -10.18 12.00 -34.21
CA ARG A 570 -9.48 11.32 -33.10
C ARG A 570 -7.98 11.52 -33.20
N ARG A 571 -7.32 11.59 -32.05
CA ARG A 571 -5.86 11.46 -31.94
C ARG A 571 -5.52 9.99 -31.70
N GLN A 572 -4.52 9.46 -32.39
CA GLN A 572 -3.89 8.17 -32.07
C GLN A 572 -2.38 8.38 -31.94
N PRO A 573 -1.69 7.77 -30.95
CA PRO A 573 -0.24 7.91 -30.86
C PRO A 573 0.46 7.26 -32.06
N LEU A 574 1.53 7.90 -32.50
CA LEU A 574 2.28 7.58 -33.72
C LEU A 574 3.09 6.29 -33.62
N GLU A 575 3.52 5.91 -32.41
CA GLU A 575 4.35 4.73 -32.17
C GLU A 575 3.62 3.64 -31.36
N ALA A 576 3.88 2.38 -31.75
CA ALA A 576 3.54 1.14 -31.03
C ALA A 576 2.06 0.93 -30.61
N LYS A 577 1.24 0.41 -31.54
CA LYS A 577 -0.15 -0.03 -31.29
C LYS A 577 -0.30 -1.27 -30.38
N ASN A 578 0.80 -1.78 -29.81
CA ASN A 578 0.90 -3.14 -29.27
C ASN A 578 0.89 -3.25 -27.74
N LYS A 579 0.92 -2.14 -27.00
CA LYS A 579 0.91 -2.16 -25.52
C LYS A 579 -0.02 -1.08 -24.97
N MET A 580 -0.70 -1.40 -23.87
CA MET A 580 -1.76 -0.55 -23.30
C MET A 580 -1.26 0.84 -22.86
N TYR A 581 0.00 0.95 -22.41
CA TYR A 581 0.60 2.21 -21.98
C TYR A 581 1.24 3.02 -23.12
N ASP A 582 1.58 2.41 -24.27
CA ASP A 582 2.09 3.16 -25.44
C ASP A 582 1.00 4.07 -26.00
N GLN A 583 -0.26 3.61 -25.88
CA GLN A 583 -1.46 4.40 -26.16
C GLN A 583 -1.65 5.62 -25.24
N SER A 584 -1.00 5.66 -24.07
CA SER A 584 -1.29 6.68 -23.04
C SER A 584 -0.87 8.09 -23.46
N GLY A 585 -1.69 9.09 -23.11
CA GLY A 585 -1.33 10.51 -23.24
C GLY A 585 -0.80 11.07 -21.91
N ALA A 586 0.02 12.11 -21.96
CA ALA A 586 0.46 12.82 -20.76
C ALA A 586 -0.47 13.99 -20.40
N GLY A 587 -0.99 13.99 -19.18
CA GLY A 587 -1.74 15.13 -18.64
C GLY A 587 -0.86 16.26 -18.11
N SER A 588 0.23 15.91 -17.44
CA SER A 588 1.14 16.83 -16.72
C SER A 588 2.42 16.09 -16.36
N ALA A 589 3.56 16.79 -16.33
CA ALA A 589 4.85 16.17 -16.05
C ALA A 589 5.78 17.06 -15.20
N ASP A 590 6.59 16.42 -14.37
CA ASP A 590 7.71 17.03 -13.66
C ASP A 590 9.01 16.25 -13.89
N ALA A 591 10.15 16.91 -13.84
CA ALA A 591 11.44 16.34 -14.18
C ALA A 591 12.56 16.80 -13.24
N ILE A 592 13.38 15.84 -12.80
CA ILE A 592 14.50 16.05 -11.87
C ILE A 592 15.79 15.46 -12.44
N ARG A 593 16.95 16.02 -12.08
CA ARG A 593 18.25 15.40 -12.33
C ARG A 593 18.62 14.45 -11.18
N GLY A 594 18.93 13.19 -11.49
CA GLY A 594 19.45 12.23 -10.51
C GLY A 594 20.97 12.36 -10.32
N GLU A 595 21.53 11.67 -9.33
CA GLU A 595 22.98 11.72 -9.04
C GLU A 595 23.85 11.15 -10.18
N ASP A 596 23.29 10.35 -11.08
CA ASP A 596 23.94 9.87 -12.32
C ASP A 596 23.96 10.92 -13.45
N GLY A 597 23.49 12.13 -13.18
CA GLY A 597 23.43 13.24 -14.14
C GLY A 597 22.26 13.17 -15.13
N LYS A 598 21.55 12.04 -15.24
CA LYS A 598 20.38 11.91 -16.14
C LYS A 598 19.21 12.73 -15.62
N LEU A 599 18.41 13.23 -16.56
CA LEU A 599 17.09 13.76 -16.29
C LEU A 599 16.06 12.64 -16.28
N ARG A 600 15.16 12.66 -15.29
CA ARG A 600 14.07 11.71 -15.10
C ARG A 600 12.76 12.47 -15.05
N MET A 601 11.85 12.17 -15.97
CA MET A 601 10.53 12.78 -16.06
C MET A 601 9.48 11.80 -15.53
N PHE A 602 8.67 12.32 -14.63
CA PHE A 602 7.48 11.69 -14.07
C PHE A 602 6.28 12.34 -14.72
N TYR A 603 5.41 11.57 -15.36
CA TYR A 603 4.27 12.12 -16.09
C TYR A 603 2.98 11.39 -15.75
N THR A 604 1.86 12.12 -15.78
CA THR A 604 0.51 11.55 -15.62
C THR A 604 0.16 10.73 -16.86
N ALA A 605 0.36 9.42 -16.78
CA ALA A 605 0.03 8.45 -17.81
C ALA A 605 -1.48 8.15 -17.78
N ARG A 606 -2.21 8.77 -18.71
CA ARG A 606 -3.63 8.50 -18.94
C ARG A 606 -3.82 7.31 -19.85
N MET A 607 -4.34 6.22 -19.33
CA MET A 607 -4.83 5.11 -20.14
C MET A 607 -6.15 5.53 -20.80
N TRP A 608 -6.43 5.01 -22.01
CA TRP A 608 -7.70 5.30 -22.71
C TRP A 608 -8.83 4.33 -22.36
N ASN A 609 -8.52 3.29 -21.59
CA ASN A 609 -9.53 2.49 -20.91
C ASN A 609 -10.14 3.34 -19.80
N TYR A 610 -11.45 3.54 -19.87
CA TYR A 610 -12.21 4.06 -18.73
C TYR A 610 -12.59 2.89 -17.85
N LEU A 611 -12.32 3.02 -16.55
CA LEU A 611 -12.84 2.11 -15.55
C LEU A 611 -14.32 2.43 -15.34
N THR A 612 -15.13 1.41 -15.11
CA THR A 612 -16.54 1.56 -14.72
C THR A 612 -16.67 1.71 -13.21
N LEU A 613 -17.89 2.00 -12.74
CA LEU A 613 -18.23 1.93 -11.32
C LEU A 613 -17.99 0.52 -10.75
N ASP A 614 -18.27 -0.51 -11.53
CA ASP A 614 -18.19 -1.91 -11.09
C ASP A 614 -16.73 -2.39 -10.99
N ASP A 615 -15.86 -1.97 -11.93
CA ASP A 615 -14.40 -2.24 -11.89
C ASP A 615 -13.72 -1.71 -10.60
N LEU A 616 -14.35 -0.74 -9.93
CA LEU A 616 -13.85 -0.10 -8.72
C LEU A 616 -14.65 -0.47 -7.45
N GLY A 617 -15.69 -1.29 -7.56
CA GLY A 617 -16.62 -1.55 -6.45
C GLY A 617 -17.25 -0.26 -5.90
N ALA A 618 -17.57 0.69 -6.77
CA ALA A 618 -18.03 2.03 -6.44
C ALA A 618 -19.52 2.23 -6.78
N LYS A 619 -20.21 3.07 -6.01
CA LYS A 619 -21.60 3.46 -6.25
C LYS A 619 -21.67 4.84 -6.88
N ARG A 620 -22.70 5.08 -7.70
CA ARG A 620 -22.95 6.37 -8.33
C ARG A 620 -23.06 7.47 -7.26
N GLY A 621 -22.18 8.48 -7.32
CA GLY A 621 -22.07 9.56 -6.35
C GLY A 621 -20.95 9.41 -5.31
N GLU A 622 -20.28 8.25 -5.22
CA GLU A 622 -19.02 8.14 -4.44
C GLU A 622 -17.82 8.72 -5.20
N ILE A 623 -17.94 8.86 -6.52
CA ILE A 623 -16.95 9.42 -7.44
C ILE A 623 -17.48 10.71 -8.10
N PHE A 624 -16.58 11.52 -8.64
CA PHE A 624 -16.95 12.77 -9.32
C PHE A 624 -17.43 12.57 -10.79
N HIS A 625 -17.07 11.46 -11.45
CA HIS A 625 -17.45 11.17 -12.84
C HIS A 625 -18.88 10.60 -12.93
N GLY A 626 -19.88 11.50 -12.88
CA GLY A 626 -21.31 11.15 -12.86
C GLY A 626 -21.88 10.50 -14.12
N ASP A 627 -21.08 10.43 -15.20
CA ASP A 627 -21.33 9.72 -16.45
C ASP A 627 -20.81 8.26 -16.44
N GLY A 628 -19.99 7.88 -15.46
CA GLY A 628 -19.44 6.53 -15.30
C GLY A 628 -18.17 6.24 -16.10
N ASN A 629 -17.64 7.19 -16.87
CA ASN A 629 -16.38 7.03 -17.61
C ASN A 629 -15.20 7.46 -16.73
N ILE A 630 -14.71 6.56 -15.87
CA ILE A 630 -13.71 6.91 -14.86
C ILE A 630 -12.31 6.86 -15.48
N PRO A 631 -11.53 7.96 -15.50
CA PRO A 631 -10.24 7.98 -16.16
C PRO A 631 -9.20 7.19 -15.35
N ASP A 632 -8.56 6.20 -15.98
CA ASP A 632 -7.42 5.49 -15.40
C ASP A 632 -6.12 6.30 -15.58
N HIS A 633 -5.76 7.07 -14.56
CA HIS A 633 -4.59 7.95 -14.53
C HIS A 633 -3.58 7.49 -13.47
N GLY A 634 -2.35 7.14 -13.88
CA GLY A 634 -1.23 6.86 -12.96
C GLY A 634 0.02 7.66 -13.32
N ILE A 635 1.16 7.34 -12.72
CA ILE A 635 2.45 7.99 -13.03
C ILE A 635 3.33 7.06 -13.89
N GLY A 636 3.66 7.51 -15.09
CA GLY A 636 4.68 6.93 -15.97
C GLY A 636 6.04 7.64 -15.82
N TYR A 637 7.07 7.07 -16.44
CA TYR A 637 8.47 7.48 -16.28
C TYR A 637 9.20 7.54 -17.63
N ALA A 638 10.08 8.52 -17.79
CA ALA A 638 11.00 8.61 -18.93
C ALA A 638 12.38 9.14 -18.50
N GLU A 639 13.44 8.78 -19.24
CA GLU A 639 14.80 9.30 -19.03
C GLU A 639 15.31 10.10 -20.22
N SER A 640 16.11 11.13 -19.95
CA SER A 640 16.81 11.92 -20.96
C SER A 640 18.24 12.25 -20.52
N SER A 641 19.17 12.25 -21.47
CA SER A 641 20.55 12.72 -21.28
C SER A 641 20.70 14.22 -21.58
N ASP A 642 19.80 14.82 -22.35
CA ASP A 642 19.92 16.18 -22.91
C ASP A 642 18.74 17.12 -22.60
N GLY A 643 17.62 16.59 -22.08
CA GLY A 643 16.39 17.33 -21.79
C GLY A 643 15.43 17.43 -22.98
N LEU A 644 15.85 17.04 -24.18
CA LEU A 644 15.08 17.13 -25.42
C LEU A 644 14.52 15.76 -25.83
N HIS A 645 15.36 14.72 -25.78
CA HIS A 645 14.99 13.37 -26.23
C HIS A 645 14.68 12.47 -25.04
N TRP A 646 13.45 11.96 -24.97
CA TRP A 646 12.90 11.28 -23.80
C TRP A 646 12.56 9.81 -24.07
N ASN A 647 13.30 8.91 -23.41
CA ASN A 647 13.11 7.47 -23.49
C ASN A 647 12.13 7.01 -22.40
N ARG A 648 10.87 6.71 -22.77
CA ARG A 648 9.90 6.11 -21.83
C ARG A 648 10.43 4.77 -21.28
N ARG A 649 10.16 4.49 -20.00
CA ARG A 649 10.40 3.18 -19.38
C ARG A 649 9.14 2.70 -18.67
N THR A 650 9.03 1.39 -18.47
CA THR A 650 7.94 0.79 -17.70
C THR A 650 8.45 0.28 -16.36
N SER A 651 7.56 0.05 -15.41
CA SER A 651 7.87 -0.69 -14.18
C SER A 651 8.59 -2.02 -14.47
N THR A 652 8.15 -2.77 -15.48
CA THR A 652 8.81 -4.00 -15.93
C THR A 652 10.23 -3.76 -16.46
N SER A 653 10.45 -2.72 -17.28
CA SER A 653 11.78 -2.44 -17.86
C SER A 653 12.72 -1.67 -16.93
N LEU A 654 12.24 -1.28 -15.75
CA LEU A 654 13.02 -0.72 -14.64
C LEU A 654 13.25 -1.74 -13.52
N GLY A 655 12.52 -2.87 -13.51
CA GLY A 655 12.55 -3.83 -12.40
C GLY A 655 11.95 -3.27 -11.11
N VAL A 656 10.91 -2.43 -11.19
CA VAL A 656 10.27 -1.82 -10.02
C VAL A 656 9.76 -2.89 -9.06
N THR A 657 10.19 -2.82 -7.81
CA THR A 657 9.80 -3.69 -6.70
C THR A 657 8.85 -3.01 -5.72
N SER A 658 8.68 -1.69 -5.80
CA SER A 658 7.80 -0.96 -4.89
C SER A 658 6.31 -1.29 -5.10
N SER A 659 5.56 -1.38 -4.00
CA SER A 659 4.12 -1.68 -4.00
C SER A 659 3.24 -0.57 -4.60
N SER A 660 3.86 0.47 -5.21
CA SER A 660 3.19 1.46 -6.04
C SER A 660 2.82 0.93 -7.44
N ALA A 661 3.52 -0.08 -7.96
CA ALA A 661 3.31 -0.57 -9.32
C ALA A 661 2.54 -1.91 -9.33
N LEU A 662 1.38 -1.92 -9.99
CA LEU A 662 0.50 -3.08 -10.14
C LEU A 662 0.67 -3.77 -11.51
N GLY A 663 1.82 -3.56 -12.16
CA GLY A 663 2.17 -4.22 -13.43
C GLY A 663 1.57 -3.61 -14.70
N THR A 664 0.86 -2.48 -14.61
CA THR A 664 0.21 -1.78 -15.75
C THR A 664 1.20 -1.15 -16.76
N GLY A 665 2.50 -1.28 -16.53
CA GLY A 665 3.56 -0.54 -17.20
C GLY A 665 3.89 0.80 -16.55
N ARG A 666 3.00 1.34 -15.68
CA ARG A 666 3.25 2.55 -14.89
C ARG A 666 4.13 2.25 -13.68
N ILE A 667 4.79 3.26 -13.11
CA ILE A 667 5.62 3.12 -11.90
C ILE A 667 4.85 3.42 -10.61
N ILE A 668 3.75 4.18 -10.71
CA ILE A 668 2.79 4.39 -9.63
C ILE A 668 1.37 4.28 -10.21
N ASP A 669 0.63 3.28 -9.74
CA ASP A 669 -0.79 3.09 -10.01
C ASP A 669 -1.65 3.75 -8.91
N PRO A 670 -2.91 4.14 -9.23
CA PRO A 670 -3.88 4.57 -8.22
C PRO A 670 -4.12 3.55 -7.11
N ARG A 671 -4.52 4.06 -5.95
CA ARG A 671 -4.93 3.24 -4.81
C ARG A 671 -6.40 2.84 -5.00
N PHE A 672 -6.62 1.92 -5.93
CA PHE A 672 -7.94 1.37 -6.29
C PHE A 672 -8.62 0.58 -5.14
N ARG A 673 -7.91 0.30 -4.04
CA ARG A 673 -8.48 -0.25 -2.79
C ARG A 673 -8.98 0.90 -1.91
N ARG A 674 -10.14 0.72 -1.25
CA ARG A 674 -10.65 1.62 -0.20
C ARG A 674 -9.81 1.49 1.09
N GLY A 675 -8.58 1.98 1.08
CA GLY A 675 -7.75 2.06 2.29
C GLY A 675 -8.42 2.91 3.37
N ALA A 676 -8.19 2.62 4.65
CA ALA A 676 -8.69 3.46 5.74
C ALA A 676 -8.23 4.91 5.54
N PRO A 677 -9.14 5.91 5.46
CA PRO A 677 -10.50 5.95 6.01
C PRO A 677 -11.63 5.89 4.95
N GLY A 678 -11.57 4.88 4.07
CA GLY A 678 -12.65 4.45 3.18
C GLY A 678 -12.79 5.21 1.86
N GLU A 679 -11.86 6.09 1.51
CA GLU A 679 -11.86 6.77 0.21
C GLU A 679 -11.22 5.89 -0.87
N LEU A 680 -11.88 5.85 -2.04
CA LEU A 680 -11.37 5.24 -3.26
C LEU A 680 -10.57 6.30 -4.04
N GLU A 681 -9.29 6.01 -4.34
CA GLU A 681 -8.45 6.89 -5.15
C GLU A 681 -8.15 6.26 -6.50
N TYR A 682 -8.93 6.66 -7.51
CA TYR A 682 -8.97 6.04 -8.85
C TYR A 682 -8.15 6.80 -9.91
N THR A 683 -7.51 7.91 -9.52
CA THR A 683 -6.77 8.80 -10.41
C THR A 683 -5.63 9.45 -9.65
N LEU A 684 -4.43 9.40 -10.22
CA LEU A 684 -3.24 10.13 -9.78
C LEU A 684 -2.75 11.05 -10.89
N THR A 685 -2.48 12.30 -10.56
CA THR A 685 -2.10 13.34 -11.52
C THR A 685 -1.04 14.26 -10.93
N ARG A 686 -0.39 15.07 -11.78
CA ARG A 686 0.58 16.12 -11.40
C ARG A 686 1.60 15.63 -10.36
N PRO A 687 2.52 14.73 -10.77
CA PRO A 687 3.70 14.45 -9.97
C PRO A 687 4.53 15.73 -9.83
N MET A 688 5.08 15.96 -8.64
CA MET A 688 6.12 16.94 -8.34
C MET A 688 7.25 16.18 -7.65
N VAL A 689 8.48 16.21 -8.11
CA VAL A 689 9.59 15.42 -7.58
C VAL A 689 10.78 16.31 -7.22
N PHE A 690 11.10 16.34 -5.93
CA PHE A 690 12.23 17.11 -5.40
C PHE A 690 13.13 16.24 -4.50
N LYS A 691 14.39 16.65 -4.37
CA LYS A 691 15.34 16.04 -3.43
C LYS A 691 14.96 16.43 -2.00
N ASP A 692 14.80 15.42 -1.16
CA ASP A 692 14.33 15.52 0.23
C ASP A 692 15.45 15.16 1.21
N GLY A 693 16.64 15.75 0.98
CA GLY A 693 17.84 15.54 1.79
C GLY A 693 18.53 14.21 1.49
N VAL A 694 19.00 13.55 2.55
CA VAL A 694 19.63 12.22 2.50
C VAL A 694 18.92 11.26 3.46
N ASP A 695 18.99 9.99 3.14
CA ASP A 695 18.57 8.92 4.03
C ASP A 695 19.59 8.69 5.15
N ALA A 696 19.16 8.76 6.41
CA ALA A 696 20.05 8.77 7.56
C ALA A 696 20.79 7.45 7.82
N VAL A 697 20.36 6.33 7.23
CA VAL A 697 20.97 5.01 7.43
C VAL A 697 21.94 4.68 6.29
N SER A 698 21.55 4.94 5.05
CA SER A 698 22.33 4.62 3.85
C SER A 698 23.22 5.76 3.35
N GLY A 699 22.96 7.00 3.76
CA GLY A 699 23.58 8.21 3.21
C GLY A 699 23.15 8.55 1.77
N ALA A 700 22.27 7.74 1.18
CA ALA A 700 21.78 7.94 -0.19
C ALA A 700 20.93 9.21 -0.30
N ALA A 701 20.84 9.80 -1.50
CA ALA A 701 19.90 10.88 -1.76
C ALA A 701 18.47 10.38 -1.53
N ARG A 702 17.71 11.07 -0.68
CA ARG A 702 16.28 10.82 -0.51
C ARG A 702 15.51 11.77 -1.43
N TYR A 703 14.44 11.28 -2.03
CA TYR A 703 13.56 12.03 -2.91
C TYR A 703 12.12 11.90 -2.43
N ARG A 704 11.31 12.93 -2.72
CA ARG A 704 9.88 12.97 -2.42
C ARG A 704 9.12 13.30 -3.69
N MET A 705 8.09 12.51 -3.97
CA MET A 705 7.10 12.82 -4.98
C MET A 705 5.82 13.26 -4.29
N LEU A 706 5.29 14.43 -4.64
CA LEU A 706 3.90 14.74 -4.35
C LEU A 706 3.06 14.44 -5.58
N VAL A 707 1.85 13.89 -5.36
CA VAL A 707 0.88 13.66 -6.44
C VAL A 707 -0.47 14.20 -6.02
N SER A 708 -1.25 14.68 -6.97
CA SER A 708 -2.66 14.99 -6.76
C SER A 708 -3.51 13.77 -7.06
N SER A 709 -3.93 13.06 -6.00
CA SER A 709 -4.95 12.02 -6.11
C SER A 709 -6.34 12.64 -6.23
N HIS A 710 -7.27 11.86 -6.77
CA HIS A 710 -8.67 12.26 -6.95
C HIS A 710 -9.58 11.12 -6.49
N SER A 711 -10.47 11.45 -5.54
CA SER A 711 -11.54 10.59 -5.03
C SER A 711 -12.89 11.22 -5.40
N SER A 712 -13.75 11.51 -4.43
CA SER A 712 -14.86 12.48 -4.60
C SER A 712 -14.35 13.92 -4.77
N THR A 713 -13.07 14.17 -4.45
CA THR A 713 -12.41 15.48 -4.43
C THR A 713 -10.90 15.34 -4.69
N TYR A 714 -10.21 16.41 -5.05
CA TYR A 714 -8.74 16.40 -5.14
C TYR A 714 -8.07 16.45 -3.76
N ARG A 715 -6.97 15.71 -3.64
CA ARG A 715 -6.10 15.64 -2.45
C ARG A 715 -4.64 15.60 -2.89
N VAL A 716 -3.77 16.32 -2.20
CA VAL A 716 -2.32 16.11 -2.35
C VAL A 716 -1.88 14.93 -1.48
N ARG A 717 -1.14 13.99 -2.08
CA ARG A 717 -0.51 12.83 -1.45
C ARG A 717 1.00 12.93 -1.61
N SER A 718 1.72 12.11 -0.85
CA SER A 718 3.18 12.05 -0.88
C SER A 718 3.64 10.60 -1.03
N LEU A 719 4.76 10.44 -1.73
CA LEU A 719 5.56 9.23 -1.82
C LEU A 719 7.03 9.59 -1.59
N HIS A 720 7.84 8.62 -1.18
CA HIS A 720 9.30 8.77 -1.08
C HIS A 720 10.04 7.69 -1.89
N SER A 721 11.30 7.99 -2.23
CA SER A 721 12.21 7.11 -2.98
C SER A 721 13.66 7.42 -2.61
N THR A 722 14.58 6.49 -2.86
CA THR A 722 16.04 6.67 -2.75
C THR A 722 16.78 6.50 -4.09
N ASP A 723 16.06 6.11 -5.15
CA ASP A 723 16.62 5.77 -6.47
C ASP A 723 15.86 6.41 -7.65
N LEU A 724 14.80 7.18 -7.36
CA LEU A 724 13.86 7.79 -8.32
C LEU A 724 13.01 6.77 -9.13
N ILE A 725 13.12 5.48 -8.85
CA ILE A 725 12.47 4.39 -9.59
C ILE A 725 11.44 3.66 -8.72
N ASN A 726 11.83 3.28 -7.50
CA ASN A 726 10.99 2.61 -6.52
C ASN A 726 10.38 3.66 -5.59
N TRP A 727 9.04 3.73 -5.57
CA TRP A 727 8.27 4.76 -4.89
C TRP A 727 7.32 4.16 -3.85
N PHE A 728 7.40 4.66 -2.62
CA PHE A 728 6.65 4.13 -1.48
C PHE A 728 5.70 5.21 -0.96
N TRP A 729 4.43 4.86 -0.76
CA TRP A 729 3.40 5.79 -0.28
C TRP A 729 3.67 6.25 1.15
N ASP A 730 3.68 7.57 1.38
CA ASP A 730 3.65 8.09 2.74
C ASP A 730 2.23 8.01 3.33
N LEU A 731 2.13 7.67 4.61
CA LEU A 731 0.89 7.77 5.38
C LEU A 731 0.36 9.21 5.32
N SER A 732 -0.92 9.36 4.97
CA SER A 732 -1.58 10.66 4.82
C SER A 732 -3.06 10.60 5.22
N PRO A 733 -3.58 11.60 5.95
CA PRO A 733 -4.94 11.55 6.51
C PRO A 733 -6.01 11.73 5.40
N LYS A 734 -7.30 11.66 5.77
CA LYS A 734 -8.43 11.77 4.82
C LYS A 734 -8.32 12.99 3.90
N GLY A 735 -8.05 14.16 4.48
CA GLY A 735 -7.85 15.43 3.76
C GLY A 735 -6.56 15.56 2.96
N GLY A 736 -5.79 14.48 2.76
CA GLY A 736 -4.48 14.56 2.11
C GLY A 736 -3.43 15.25 2.99
N LEU A 737 -2.29 15.57 2.39
CA LEU A 737 -1.11 16.11 3.06
C LEU A 737 -1.40 17.47 3.73
N PHE A 738 -2.11 18.37 3.04
CA PHE A 738 -2.44 19.70 3.56
C PHE A 738 -3.71 19.73 4.42
N GLY A 739 -4.58 18.72 4.29
CA GLY A 739 -5.90 18.72 4.90
C GLY A 739 -6.95 19.47 4.07
N LEU A 740 -7.99 19.94 4.78
CA LEU A 740 -9.02 20.84 4.28
C LEU A 740 -9.01 22.12 5.10
N GLY A 741 -9.33 23.26 4.47
CA GLY A 741 -9.61 24.51 5.16
C GLY A 741 -10.94 24.47 5.92
N ASP A 742 -11.14 25.43 6.82
CA ASP A 742 -12.42 25.59 7.53
C ASP A 742 -13.56 25.89 6.56
N LYS A 743 -14.78 25.47 6.90
CA LYS A 743 -15.98 25.67 6.06
C LYS A 743 -16.14 27.14 5.63
N GLY A 744 -16.19 27.37 4.32
CA GLY A 744 -16.26 28.69 3.69
C GLY A 744 -14.91 29.26 3.23
N ARG A 745 -13.77 28.64 3.58
CA ARG A 745 -12.46 29.00 3.03
C ARG A 745 -12.31 28.56 1.56
N PHE A 746 -11.29 29.08 0.90
CA PHE A 746 -11.09 28.86 -0.53
C PHE A 746 -10.67 27.42 -0.89
N ASP A 747 -10.40 26.57 0.10
CA ASP A 747 -9.91 25.19 0.01
C ASP A 747 -10.70 24.20 0.90
N ASP A 748 -11.91 24.57 1.35
CA ASP A 748 -12.77 23.76 2.24
C ASP A 748 -13.41 22.52 1.59
N GLN A 749 -13.28 22.34 0.27
CA GLN A 749 -13.76 21.17 -0.48
C GLN A 749 -12.60 20.40 -1.13
N SER A 750 -11.66 21.10 -1.76
CA SER A 750 -10.55 20.50 -2.51
C SER A 750 -9.27 21.34 -2.49
N THR A 751 -8.23 20.81 -1.85
CA THR A 751 -6.84 21.19 -2.08
C THR A 751 -6.37 20.54 -3.39
N ALA A 752 -6.64 21.21 -4.51
CA ALA A 752 -6.24 20.73 -5.82
C ALA A 752 -4.83 21.23 -6.15
N TYR A 753 -3.96 20.32 -6.60
CA TYR A 753 -2.68 20.66 -7.22
C TYR A 753 -1.73 21.47 -6.32
N GLY A 754 -0.83 20.78 -5.62
CA GLY A 754 0.38 21.43 -5.13
C GLY A 754 1.33 21.82 -6.28
N ASP A 755 2.21 22.76 -5.98
CA ASP A 755 3.60 22.78 -6.42
C ASP A 755 4.45 23.13 -5.17
N CYS A 756 5.54 22.41 -4.95
CA CYS A 756 6.19 22.29 -3.64
C CYS A 756 7.71 22.14 -3.71
N LEU A 757 8.39 22.82 -2.80
CA LEU A 757 9.85 22.80 -2.68
C LEU A 757 10.31 22.76 -1.23
N ARG A 758 11.53 22.26 -1.02
CA ARG A 758 12.26 22.30 0.25
C ARG A 758 13.13 23.57 0.31
N GLU A 759 13.06 24.29 1.42
CA GLU A 759 13.76 25.55 1.66
C GLU A 759 14.55 25.49 2.97
N THR A 760 15.87 25.48 2.86
CA THR A 760 16.77 25.73 3.99
C THR A 760 16.72 27.21 4.38
N THR A 761 16.31 27.47 5.61
CA THR A 761 16.28 28.80 6.24
C THR A 761 17.28 28.87 7.40
N GLN A 762 17.54 30.07 7.93
CA GLN A 762 18.36 30.22 9.15
C GLN A 762 17.75 29.52 10.38
N THR A 763 16.45 29.22 10.35
CA THR A 763 15.70 28.51 11.39
C THR A 763 15.51 27.02 11.11
N GLY A 764 16.30 26.44 10.20
CA GLY A 764 16.18 25.06 9.73
C GLY A 764 15.41 24.92 8.41
N ASP A 765 15.19 23.68 7.98
CA ASP A 765 14.48 23.40 6.73
C ASP A 765 12.95 23.50 6.90
N ARG A 766 12.27 23.98 5.85
CA ARG A 766 10.81 23.92 5.72
C ARG A 766 10.43 23.51 4.31
N TYR A 767 9.24 22.93 4.14
CA TYR A 767 8.59 22.89 2.84
C TYR A 767 7.75 24.15 2.64
N VAL A 768 7.71 24.65 1.41
CA VAL A 768 6.75 25.67 0.96
C VAL A 768 6.01 25.10 -0.23
N CYS A 769 4.68 25.15 -0.18
CA CYS A 769 3.78 24.55 -1.14
C CYS A 769 2.71 25.54 -1.57
N TRP A 770 2.68 25.91 -2.84
CA TRP A 770 1.59 26.68 -3.44
C TRP A 770 0.52 25.72 -3.95
N TYR A 771 -0.75 26.09 -3.88
CA TYR A 771 -1.82 25.19 -4.33
C TYR A 771 -3.07 25.91 -4.81
N THR A 772 -3.83 25.25 -5.69
CA THR A 772 -5.10 25.80 -6.20
C THR A 772 -6.29 25.40 -5.34
N GLY A 773 -7.17 26.38 -5.10
CA GLY A 773 -8.39 26.20 -4.32
C GLY A 773 -9.54 25.51 -5.05
N ASN A 774 -10.69 25.60 -4.40
CA ASN A 774 -11.92 24.86 -4.61
C ASN A 774 -12.49 24.82 -6.03
N ARG A 775 -13.14 23.68 -6.33
CA ARG A 775 -14.06 23.45 -7.45
C ARG A 775 -13.46 23.52 -8.86
N PHE A 776 -12.36 22.83 -9.06
CA PHE A 776 -12.01 22.36 -10.41
C PHE A 776 -13.24 21.66 -11.04
N GLY A 777 -13.71 22.15 -12.19
CA GLY A 777 -14.88 21.62 -12.90
C GLY A 777 -16.22 22.34 -12.69
N HIS A 778 -16.41 23.17 -11.65
CA HIS A 778 -17.55 24.09 -11.59
C HIS A 778 -17.13 25.48 -12.09
N TYR A 779 -17.28 25.69 -13.40
CA TYR A 779 -16.91 26.92 -14.12
C TYR A 779 -17.68 28.19 -13.73
N SER A 780 -18.51 28.15 -12.68
CA SER A 780 -19.32 29.28 -12.21
C SER A 780 -18.49 30.31 -11.42
N ALA A 781 -17.93 31.27 -12.14
CA ALA A 781 -17.47 32.59 -11.68
C ALA A 781 -16.51 32.65 -10.45
N GLY A 782 -15.22 32.87 -10.73
CA GLY A 782 -14.38 33.77 -9.92
C GLY A 782 -13.78 33.27 -8.60
N LYS A 783 -13.74 31.95 -8.33
CA LYS A 783 -13.22 31.41 -7.05
C LYS A 783 -11.93 30.57 -7.13
N THR A 784 -11.32 30.41 -8.30
CA THR A 784 -10.00 29.77 -8.42
C THR A 784 -8.90 30.72 -7.94
N GLY A 785 -8.56 30.62 -6.65
CA GLY A 785 -7.44 31.32 -6.02
C GLY A 785 -6.28 30.39 -5.69
N ILE A 786 -5.14 30.99 -5.32
CA ILE A 786 -3.90 30.26 -5.02
C ILE A 786 -3.45 30.58 -3.59
N GLY A 787 -3.37 29.56 -2.74
CA GLY A 787 -2.83 29.69 -1.38
C GLY A 787 -1.40 29.18 -1.27
N VAL A 788 -0.83 29.31 -0.08
CA VAL A 788 0.43 28.66 0.30
C VAL A 788 0.28 27.90 1.62
N CYS A 789 0.82 26.69 1.69
CA CYS A 789 1.05 25.94 2.91
C CYS A 789 2.55 25.88 3.21
N THR A 790 2.92 25.94 4.48
CA THR A 790 4.29 25.67 4.93
C THR A 790 4.30 24.57 6.00
N MET A 791 5.40 23.81 6.06
CA MET A 791 5.62 22.81 7.11
C MET A 791 7.10 22.83 7.49
N ALA A 792 7.40 23.04 8.77
CA ALA A 792 8.77 22.91 9.27
C ALA A 792 9.20 21.43 9.19
N ILE A 793 10.40 21.19 8.69
CA ILE A 793 11.05 19.89 8.77
C ILE A 793 11.73 19.84 10.14
N LYS A 794 11.15 19.07 11.05
CA LYS A 794 11.90 18.56 12.19
C LYS A 794 12.69 17.35 11.70
N GLU A 795 14.00 17.41 11.90
CA GLU A 795 14.91 16.28 11.83
C GLU A 795 14.77 15.41 13.10
#